data_AF-A0A849WIK2-F1
#
_entry.id   AF-A0A849WIK2-F1
#
_cell.length_a   1.000
_cell.length_b   1.000
_cell.length_c   1.000
_cell.angle_alpha   90.00
_cell.angle_beta   90.00
_cell.angle_gamma   90.00
#
_symmetry.space_group_name_H-M   'P 1'
#
loop_
_entity.id
_entity.type
_entity.pdbx_description
1 polymer ?
#
loop_
_entity_poly.entity_id
_entity_poly.type
_entity_poly.pdbx_seq_one_letter_code
_entity_poly.pdbx_strand_id
1 'polypeptide(L)'
;MKDYYLDSEKKLSMDDIQKQFSDHLQYAFWDKSNAQERHYCRALMMLLQDQIIPMWVKTQYKHKENKVKRLYYLSAEYLPGRLLVNNMINLGIQKSIQKSLTSHKGSPLNWEKICAAEDEPGLGNAGLGRLASCFLDSIATQKIPCMGYGLRYHYGTFAQTIVDGNQVARPEDWIKDQSIWCIPQHDHAFAVKFGGKVAVQNIGGRTEFIWQPSYEVLGLPYVIFITGYNSKTVNSLFLWESKSIKFLDRSDLQQSNYTESIIHQIEAEKLTYVFYPREKYLAGQELRFKQQYFFAACSIQDIIKRFESENGKDYSQFHEKVAIQLNDTHPSLAIPELMRLLVDEKKLPWEMAWSITEKAFSYTNHTLMPEALEKWPVYFFQRFLPRHLQIIYEINRRFLDHVNIAFPGETDRLRRMSLVEEGQEKQIRMAHLATVGSHKINGVSSLHTELLTKTALPDFCKLQPGKFINITNGITQRRWLMVANPELSELIISRIGDRWLTDMEQLRELEVHSQDEGFRDLFQQIKLSNKKRLANFIFSELHTTLDTSWVFDVQAKRIHEYKRQLLNLLHIISLYIRIQENPDLARLPYAFIFAGKSSPDYQRGKLLIKMIHIVAEKIKKDPVASKKIQVIFLPNYKVSLAEKIIPAADVSEQLSTAGTEASGTSLFKFALNGAHTVCTMDGASIEMVRELSIENVFVFGMDLKKINHLKKIQNYNSWEIYEKNPLLKKTIDFIKNGELCKDSSDLFKDLLHSLFEEGDPYYILEDFASYVECKEKVDQLYRNQDEWNRKAIVNISRMGKFSADVSIKNYNEKIWNG
;
A
#
# COMPACT_ATOMS: atom_id res chain seq x y z
N MET A 1 41.24 -7.91 -0.83
CA MET A 1 39.82 -7.79 -0.38
C MET A 1 38.87 -7.40 -1.52
N LYS A 2 39.23 -6.49 -2.45
CA LYS A 2 38.43 -6.21 -3.66
C LYS A 2 38.16 -7.47 -4.50
N ASP A 3 39.12 -8.38 -4.59
CA ASP A 3 38.98 -9.59 -5.42
C ASP A 3 38.16 -10.73 -4.79
N TYR A 4 37.95 -10.71 -3.47
CA TYR A 4 37.29 -11.83 -2.77
C TYR A 4 35.77 -11.91 -3.01
N TYR A 5 35.15 -10.79 -3.40
CA TYR A 5 33.69 -10.70 -3.65
C TYR A 5 33.34 -10.58 -5.14
N LEU A 6 34.33 -10.49 -6.03
CA LEU A 6 34.10 -10.26 -7.45
C LEU A 6 33.81 -11.55 -8.23
N ASP A 7 34.17 -12.72 -7.69
CA ASP A 7 34.15 -14.01 -8.42
C ASP A 7 32.89 -14.87 -8.24
N SER A 8 31.82 -14.34 -7.63
CA SER A 8 30.61 -15.11 -7.30
C SER A 8 29.62 -15.36 -8.46
N GLU A 9 30.00 -15.17 -9.73
CA GLU A 9 29.12 -15.46 -10.88
C GLU A 9 29.11 -16.95 -11.28
N LYS A 10 29.46 -17.85 -10.35
CA LYS A 10 29.37 -19.28 -10.58
C LYS A 10 27.90 -19.69 -10.50
N LYS A 11 27.30 -20.13 -11.61
CA LYS A 11 26.01 -20.84 -11.58
C LYS A 11 26.16 -22.03 -10.62
N LEU A 12 25.41 -22.01 -9.52
CA LEU A 12 25.43 -23.10 -8.55
C LEU A 12 24.95 -24.38 -9.25
N SER A 13 25.76 -25.43 -9.20
CA SER A 13 25.32 -26.77 -9.62
C SER A 13 24.26 -27.29 -8.64
N MET A 14 23.53 -28.35 -9.02
CA MET A 14 22.56 -28.97 -8.09
C MET A 14 23.25 -29.45 -6.81
N ASP A 15 24.46 -29.99 -6.93
CA ASP A 15 25.25 -30.48 -5.80
C ASP A 15 25.70 -29.32 -4.89
N ASP A 16 26.06 -28.18 -5.46
CA ASP A 16 26.40 -26.97 -4.68
C ASP A 16 25.18 -26.47 -3.90
N ILE A 17 23.99 -26.41 -4.53
CA ILE A 17 22.75 -25.98 -3.89
C ILE A 17 22.40 -26.91 -2.73
N GLN A 18 22.44 -28.22 -2.94
CA GLN A 18 22.11 -29.21 -1.89
C GLN A 18 23.09 -29.14 -0.73
N LYS A 19 24.40 -29.00 -1.02
CA LYS A 19 25.43 -28.88 0.00
C LYS A 19 25.25 -27.61 0.82
N GLN A 20 25.18 -26.45 0.17
CA GLN A 20 25.00 -25.15 0.85
C GLN A 20 23.70 -25.10 1.65
N PHE A 21 22.60 -25.66 1.10
CA PHE A 21 21.34 -25.75 1.82
C PHE A 21 21.46 -26.60 3.10
N SER A 22 22.12 -27.77 3.02
CA SER A 22 22.37 -28.61 4.19
C SER A 22 23.25 -27.89 5.22
N ASP A 23 24.28 -27.19 4.79
CA ASP A 23 25.16 -26.41 5.66
C ASP A 23 24.35 -25.30 6.37
N HIS A 24 23.57 -24.51 5.62
CA HIS A 24 22.69 -23.50 6.18
C HIS A 24 21.61 -24.07 7.12
N LEU A 25 21.12 -25.28 6.85
CA LEU A 25 20.17 -25.95 7.74
C LEU A 25 20.78 -26.23 9.12
N GLN A 26 22.08 -26.53 9.19
CA GLN A 26 22.79 -26.72 10.47
C GLN A 26 22.77 -25.44 11.32
N TYR A 27 22.89 -24.29 10.69
CA TYR A 27 22.90 -22.98 11.35
C TYR A 27 21.49 -22.45 11.60
N ALA A 28 20.54 -22.77 10.73
CA ALA A 28 19.13 -22.47 10.93
C ALA A 28 18.54 -23.28 12.09
N PHE A 29 19.00 -24.53 12.28
CA PHE A 29 18.61 -25.38 13.39
C PHE A 29 19.67 -26.44 13.70
N TRP A 30 20.15 -26.45 14.95
CA TRP A 30 21.29 -27.28 15.38
C TRP A 30 21.04 -28.80 15.25
N ASP A 31 19.79 -29.24 15.28
CA ASP A 31 19.39 -30.64 15.12
C ASP A 31 18.64 -30.87 13.80
N LYS A 32 19.39 -31.09 12.71
CA LYS A 32 18.84 -31.31 11.37
C LYS A 32 17.78 -32.40 11.30
N SER A 33 17.89 -33.44 12.15
CA SER A 33 16.98 -34.59 12.12
C SER A 33 15.56 -34.23 12.53
N ASN A 34 15.39 -33.17 13.32
CA ASN A 34 14.11 -32.65 13.81
C ASN A 34 13.73 -31.31 13.16
N ALA A 35 14.28 -31.00 11.98
CA ALA A 35 13.98 -29.76 11.28
C ALA A 35 12.51 -29.70 10.78
N GLN A 36 11.85 -28.57 11.06
CA GLN A 36 10.50 -28.24 10.60
C GLN A 36 10.55 -27.26 9.42
N GLU A 37 9.40 -27.01 8.79
CA GLU A 37 9.27 -26.14 7.61
C GLU A 37 9.88 -24.75 7.79
N ARG A 38 9.78 -24.16 8.98
CA ARG A 38 10.41 -22.87 9.30
C ARG A 38 11.95 -22.91 9.26
N HIS A 39 12.56 -24.04 9.63
CA HIS A 39 14.01 -24.20 9.62
C HIS A 39 14.51 -24.36 8.18
N TYR A 40 13.81 -25.15 7.36
CA TYR A 40 14.08 -25.24 5.92
C TYR A 40 13.88 -23.90 5.21
N CYS A 41 12.84 -23.15 5.58
CA CYS A 41 12.59 -21.80 5.08
C CYS A 41 13.76 -20.86 5.42
N ARG A 42 14.19 -20.84 6.68
CA ARG A 42 15.33 -20.02 7.13
C ARG A 42 16.62 -20.40 6.38
N ALA A 43 16.89 -21.68 6.19
CA ALA A 43 18.05 -22.15 5.42
C ALA A 43 18.00 -21.69 3.96
N LEU A 44 16.83 -21.72 3.32
CA LEU A 44 16.64 -21.15 1.98
C LEU A 44 16.88 -19.63 1.95
N MET A 45 16.38 -18.89 2.94
CA MET A 45 16.60 -17.45 3.02
C MET A 45 18.10 -17.13 3.15
N MET A 46 18.86 -17.90 3.95
CA MET A 46 20.32 -17.77 4.09
C MET A 46 21.04 -18.06 2.76
N LEU A 47 20.66 -19.13 2.07
CA LEU A 47 21.18 -19.46 0.73
C LEU A 47 20.99 -18.30 -0.26
N LEU A 48 19.85 -17.60 -0.20
CA LEU A 48 19.60 -16.44 -1.05
C LEU A 48 20.42 -15.22 -0.65
N GLN A 49 20.71 -15.03 0.65
CA GLN A 49 21.57 -13.94 1.09
C GLN A 49 22.99 -14.05 0.54
N ASP A 50 23.52 -15.27 0.43
CA ASP A 50 24.83 -15.53 -0.20
C ASP A 50 24.89 -15.06 -1.65
N GLN A 51 23.75 -14.99 -2.34
CA GLN A 51 23.64 -14.47 -3.71
C GLN A 51 23.40 -12.95 -3.72
N ILE A 52 22.44 -12.48 -2.90
CA ILE A 52 21.95 -11.11 -2.93
C ILE A 52 22.98 -10.11 -2.39
N ILE A 53 23.67 -10.44 -1.28
CA ILE A 53 24.61 -9.52 -0.62
C ILE A 53 25.78 -9.15 -1.55
N PRO A 54 26.49 -10.09 -2.19
CA PRO A 54 27.55 -9.74 -3.13
C PRO A 54 27.05 -8.88 -4.30
N MET A 55 25.86 -9.17 -4.84
CA MET A 55 25.25 -8.36 -5.91
C MET A 55 24.95 -6.93 -5.45
N TRP A 56 24.43 -6.76 -4.24
CA TRP A 56 24.21 -5.46 -3.64
C TRP A 56 25.51 -4.70 -3.44
N VAL A 57 26.55 -5.34 -2.89
CA VAL A 57 27.87 -4.73 -2.71
C VAL A 57 28.43 -4.24 -4.04
N LYS A 58 28.40 -5.06 -5.10
CA LYS A 58 28.81 -4.66 -6.46
C LYS A 58 27.98 -3.49 -6.97
N THR A 59 26.67 -3.49 -6.74
CA THR A 59 25.77 -2.38 -7.12
C THR A 59 26.17 -1.08 -6.43
N GLN A 60 26.41 -1.09 -5.11
CA GLN A 60 26.80 0.11 -4.36
C GLN A 60 28.15 0.66 -4.81
N TYR A 61 29.15 -0.20 -5.02
CA TYR A 61 30.46 0.23 -5.53
C TYR A 61 30.33 0.90 -6.89
N LYS A 62 29.61 0.29 -7.83
CA LYS A 62 29.39 0.85 -9.17
C LYS A 62 28.66 2.19 -9.13
N HIS A 63 27.62 2.31 -8.29
CA HIS A 63 26.89 3.57 -8.12
C HIS A 63 27.79 4.67 -7.54
N LYS A 64 28.63 4.33 -6.56
CA LYS A 64 29.57 5.26 -5.92
C LYS A 64 30.67 5.73 -6.88
N GLU A 65 31.31 4.80 -7.59
CA GLU A 65 32.37 5.11 -8.57
C GLU A 65 31.84 6.02 -9.69
N ASN A 66 30.62 5.78 -10.16
CA ASN A 66 29.99 6.58 -11.22
C ASN A 66 29.31 7.87 -10.73
N LYS A 67 29.26 8.13 -9.41
CA LYS A 67 28.57 9.29 -8.80
C LYS A 67 27.17 9.52 -9.39
N VAL A 68 26.40 8.44 -9.46
CA VAL A 68 25.06 8.43 -10.09
C VAL A 68 24.09 9.35 -9.35
N LYS A 69 23.12 9.92 -10.07
CA LYS A 69 21.94 10.48 -9.43
C LYS A 69 21.15 9.36 -8.76
N ARG A 70 20.66 9.61 -7.54
CA ARG A 70 19.87 8.62 -6.80
C ARG A 70 18.49 9.12 -6.47
N LEU A 71 17.54 8.22 -6.62
CA LEU A 71 16.20 8.35 -6.09
C LEU A 71 16.15 7.92 -4.62
N TYR A 72 15.52 8.73 -3.79
CA TYR A 72 15.17 8.43 -2.42
C TYR A 72 13.65 8.41 -2.28
N TYR A 73 13.08 7.23 -2.14
CA TYR A 73 11.62 7.06 -2.05
C TYR A 73 11.20 7.01 -0.58
N LEU A 74 10.53 8.05 -0.09
CA LEU A 74 10.13 8.16 1.32
C LEU A 74 8.66 7.76 1.46
N SER A 75 8.39 6.67 2.16
CA SER A 75 7.04 6.17 2.42
C SER A 75 6.90 5.72 3.88
N ALA A 76 5.79 6.10 4.52
CA ALA A 76 5.48 5.65 5.88
C ALA A 76 5.13 4.15 5.94
N GLU A 77 4.72 3.54 4.82
CA GLU A 77 4.44 2.11 4.75
C GLU A 77 5.06 1.43 3.53
N TYR A 78 5.40 0.15 3.70
CA TYR A 78 5.75 -0.81 2.66
C TYR A 78 5.05 -2.14 2.95
N LEU A 79 4.35 -2.72 1.97
CA LEU A 79 3.83 -4.09 2.08
C LEU A 79 4.57 -4.96 1.08
N PRO A 80 5.82 -5.38 1.34
CA PRO A 80 6.57 -6.21 0.40
C PRO A 80 5.91 -7.58 0.17
N GLY A 81 5.19 -8.09 1.17
CA GLY A 81 4.79 -9.48 1.23
C GLY A 81 5.98 -10.38 1.58
N ARG A 82 5.78 -11.69 1.47
CA ARG A 82 6.85 -12.69 1.56
C ARG A 82 7.92 -12.45 0.49
N LEU A 83 9.18 -12.49 0.87
CA LEU A 83 10.32 -12.14 0.02
C LEU A 83 10.98 -13.38 -0.61
N LEU A 84 10.86 -14.55 0.01
CA LEU A 84 11.57 -15.77 -0.38
C LEU A 84 11.33 -16.14 -1.86
N VAL A 85 10.06 -16.38 -2.23
CA VAL A 85 9.70 -16.77 -3.60
C VAL A 85 9.97 -15.64 -4.60
N ASN A 86 9.67 -14.40 -4.21
CA ASN A 86 9.91 -13.22 -5.06
C ASN A 86 11.39 -13.06 -5.41
N ASN A 87 12.29 -13.22 -4.43
CA ASN A 87 13.73 -13.15 -4.64
C ASN A 87 14.22 -14.28 -5.55
N MET A 88 13.73 -15.51 -5.37
CA MET A 88 14.09 -16.63 -6.25
C MET A 88 13.65 -16.43 -7.70
N ILE A 89 12.46 -15.84 -7.90
CA ILE A 89 11.97 -15.49 -9.24
C ILE A 89 12.82 -14.38 -9.85
N ASN A 90 13.10 -13.32 -9.10
CA ASN A 90 13.90 -12.20 -9.59
C ASN A 90 15.33 -12.62 -9.97
N LEU A 91 15.91 -13.57 -9.23
CA LEU A 91 17.22 -14.15 -9.50
C LEU A 91 17.21 -15.25 -10.58
N GLY A 92 16.03 -15.72 -11.03
CA GLY A 92 15.91 -16.78 -12.03
C GLY A 92 16.33 -18.18 -11.56
N ILE A 93 16.34 -18.43 -10.24
CA ILE A 93 16.87 -19.67 -9.64
C ILE A 93 15.80 -20.56 -8.99
N GLN A 94 14.54 -20.10 -8.92
CA GLN A 94 13.45 -20.84 -8.28
C GLN A 94 13.34 -22.29 -8.76
N LYS A 95 13.21 -22.51 -10.08
CA LYS A 95 13.04 -23.85 -10.67
C LYS A 95 14.22 -24.77 -10.32
N SER A 96 15.44 -24.24 -10.36
CA SER A 96 16.67 -24.98 -10.02
C SER A 96 16.72 -25.38 -8.56
N ILE A 97 16.40 -24.46 -7.63
CA ILE A 97 16.36 -24.75 -6.19
C ILE A 97 15.26 -25.76 -5.89
N GLN A 98 14.05 -25.53 -6.40
CA GLN A 98 12.92 -26.41 -6.17
C GLN A 98 13.23 -27.84 -6.65
N LYS A 99 13.75 -28.01 -7.87
CA LYS A 99 14.16 -29.31 -8.40
C LYS A 99 15.26 -29.98 -7.56
N SER A 100 16.25 -29.21 -7.12
CA SER A 100 17.37 -29.73 -6.32
C SER A 100 16.91 -30.24 -4.96
N LEU A 101 15.98 -29.54 -4.31
CA LEU A 101 15.47 -29.92 -2.99
C LEU A 101 14.43 -31.05 -3.04
N THR A 102 13.58 -31.09 -4.06
CA THR A 102 12.58 -32.19 -4.21
C THR A 102 13.22 -33.51 -4.64
N SER A 103 14.38 -33.46 -5.31
CA SER A 103 15.14 -34.65 -5.74
C SER A 103 16.07 -35.21 -4.65
N HIS A 104 16.16 -34.57 -3.48
CA HIS A 104 17.10 -34.97 -2.43
C HIS A 104 16.64 -36.25 -1.71
N LYS A 105 17.56 -37.21 -1.57
CA LYS A 105 17.29 -38.51 -0.92
C LYS A 105 17.31 -38.33 0.60
N GLY A 106 16.15 -38.13 1.23
CA GLY A 106 16.05 -38.03 2.70
C GLY A 106 14.63 -37.86 3.24
N SER A 107 13.77 -37.16 2.51
CA SER A 107 12.30 -37.13 2.60
C SER A 107 11.81 -36.10 1.57
N PRO A 108 10.70 -36.32 0.86
CA PRO A 108 10.19 -35.31 -0.08
C PRO A 108 9.75 -34.06 0.71
N LEU A 109 10.59 -33.03 0.67
CA LEU A 109 10.31 -31.72 1.27
C LEU A 109 9.08 -31.11 0.60
N ASN A 110 8.10 -30.66 1.40
CA ASN A 110 6.92 -29.97 0.87
C ASN A 110 7.28 -28.50 0.57
N TRP A 111 7.51 -28.20 -0.70
CA TRP A 111 7.93 -26.88 -1.17
C TRP A 111 6.96 -25.77 -0.77
N GLU A 112 5.65 -26.01 -0.92
CA GLU A 112 4.62 -25.03 -0.62
C GLU A 112 4.58 -24.68 0.87
N LYS A 113 4.68 -25.68 1.75
CA LYS A 113 4.70 -25.47 3.21
C LYS A 113 5.98 -24.76 3.65
N ILE A 114 7.13 -25.09 3.07
CA ILE A 114 8.40 -24.42 3.35
C ILE A 114 8.31 -22.94 2.98
N CYS A 115 7.85 -22.63 1.76
CA CYS A 115 7.68 -21.23 1.34
C CYS A 115 6.62 -20.51 2.20
N ALA A 116 5.58 -21.22 2.64
CA ALA A 116 4.53 -20.66 3.48
C ALA A 116 4.95 -20.44 4.95
N ALA A 117 6.09 -20.98 5.39
CA ALA A 117 6.63 -20.79 6.73
C ALA A 117 7.35 -19.44 6.91
N GLU A 118 7.54 -18.65 5.84
CA GLU A 118 8.07 -17.30 5.94
C GLU A 118 7.05 -16.35 6.60
N ASP A 119 7.49 -15.61 7.62
CA ASP A 119 6.74 -14.50 8.18
C ASP A 119 6.70 -13.31 7.23
N GLU A 120 5.51 -12.75 7.04
CA GLU A 120 5.31 -11.58 6.19
C GLU A 120 5.70 -10.30 6.97
N PRO A 121 6.55 -9.42 6.42
CA PRO A 121 6.91 -8.18 7.11
C PRO A 121 5.71 -7.26 7.38
N GLY A 122 5.44 -6.99 8.65
CA GLY A 122 4.41 -6.06 9.14
C GLY A 122 4.82 -4.59 8.99
N LEU A 123 5.10 -4.16 7.75
CA LEU A 123 5.66 -2.83 7.45
C LEU A 123 4.63 -1.83 6.86
N GLY A 124 3.35 -2.21 6.81
CA GLY A 124 2.29 -1.36 6.29
C GLY A 124 0.89 -1.96 6.40
N ASN A 125 -0.10 -1.21 5.92
CA ASN A 125 -1.51 -1.56 5.97
C ASN A 125 -2.17 -1.84 4.62
N ALA A 126 -1.98 -0.97 3.62
CA ALA A 126 -2.91 -0.94 2.48
C ALA A 126 -2.28 -0.59 1.12
N GLY A 127 -3.05 0.08 0.26
CA GLY A 127 -2.72 0.33 -1.14
C GLY A 127 -1.46 1.19 -1.33
N LEU A 128 -1.21 2.16 -0.45
CA LEU A 128 -0.04 3.05 -0.53
C LEU A 128 1.26 2.26 -0.31
N GLY A 129 1.34 1.45 0.74
CA GLY A 129 2.53 0.64 1.01
C GLY A 129 2.70 -0.51 0.01
N ARG A 130 1.61 -1.04 -0.52
CA ARG A 130 1.69 -2.05 -1.59
C ARG A 130 2.16 -1.44 -2.90
N LEU A 131 1.77 -0.21 -3.20
CA LEU A 131 2.28 0.56 -4.35
C LEU A 131 3.78 0.81 -4.19
N ALA A 132 4.21 1.36 -3.04
CA ALA A 132 5.62 1.59 -2.75
C ALA A 132 6.46 0.32 -2.96
N SER A 133 5.94 -0.83 -2.55
CA SER A 133 6.62 -2.12 -2.76
C SER A 133 6.60 -2.61 -4.21
N CYS A 134 5.56 -2.31 -5.01
CA CYS A 134 5.57 -2.59 -6.45
C CYS A 134 6.56 -1.67 -7.19
N PHE A 135 6.68 -0.42 -6.76
CA PHE A 135 7.60 0.56 -7.30
C PHE A 135 9.05 0.17 -7.02
N LEU A 136 9.40 -0.21 -5.78
CA LEU A 136 10.76 -0.66 -5.47
C LEU A 136 11.21 -1.86 -6.33
N ASP A 137 10.33 -2.84 -6.54
CA ASP A 137 10.59 -3.98 -7.44
C ASP A 137 10.79 -3.56 -8.91
N SER A 138 9.98 -2.62 -9.40
CA SER A 138 10.07 -2.09 -10.77
C SER A 138 11.32 -1.23 -10.99
N ILE A 139 11.66 -0.39 -10.01
CA ILE A 139 12.87 0.43 -9.99
C ILE A 139 14.13 -0.46 -10.04
N ALA A 140 14.17 -1.53 -9.24
CA ALA A 140 15.29 -2.48 -9.26
C ALA A 140 15.39 -3.25 -10.59
N THR A 141 14.24 -3.63 -11.16
CA THR A 141 14.15 -4.29 -12.47
C THR A 141 14.67 -3.38 -13.60
N GLN A 142 14.32 -2.09 -13.56
CA GLN A 142 14.80 -1.07 -14.51
C GLN A 142 16.19 -0.52 -14.19
N LYS A 143 16.87 -1.07 -13.18
CA LYS A 143 18.25 -0.71 -12.79
C LYS A 143 18.41 0.76 -12.36
N ILE A 144 17.34 1.40 -11.92
CA ILE A 144 17.35 2.79 -11.43
C ILE A 144 18.00 2.81 -10.03
N PRO A 145 19.05 3.62 -9.79
CA PRO A 145 19.68 3.74 -8.48
C PRO A 145 18.70 4.32 -7.45
N CYS A 146 18.30 3.50 -6.48
CA CYS A 146 17.28 3.89 -5.51
C CYS A 146 17.54 3.37 -4.09
N MET A 147 17.13 4.19 -3.13
CA MET A 147 16.98 3.82 -1.73
C MET A 147 15.56 4.17 -1.25
N GLY A 148 14.80 3.16 -0.83
CA GLY A 148 13.56 3.38 -0.10
C GLY A 148 13.86 3.68 1.36
N TYR A 149 13.14 4.61 1.98
CA TYR A 149 13.15 4.82 3.43
C TYR A 149 11.75 4.64 4.02
N GLY A 150 11.70 4.02 5.20
CA GLY A 150 10.51 3.86 6.05
C GLY A 150 10.89 3.61 7.50
N LEU A 151 9.92 3.13 8.30
CA LEU A 151 10.14 2.75 9.70
C LEU A 151 10.04 1.23 9.88
N ARG A 152 10.83 0.70 10.81
CA ARG A 152 10.79 -0.72 11.21
C ARG A 152 9.75 -0.91 12.32
N TYR A 153 8.48 -1.10 11.94
CA TYR A 153 7.41 -1.34 12.92
C TYR A 153 7.53 -2.73 13.55
N HIS A 154 7.58 -2.79 14.88
CA HIS A 154 7.68 -4.06 15.61
C HIS A 154 6.38 -4.87 15.53
N TYR A 155 5.24 -4.21 15.64
CA TYR A 155 3.92 -4.84 15.75
C TYR A 155 3.00 -4.53 14.55
N GLY A 156 3.57 -4.01 13.46
CA GLY A 156 2.84 -3.63 12.25
C GLY A 156 1.62 -2.78 12.50
N THR A 157 0.52 -3.10 11.82
CA THR A 157 -0.79 -2.50 12.08
C THR A 157 -1.51 -3.24 13.21
N PHE A 158 -1.94 -4.46 12.91
CA PHE A 158 -2.47 -5.47 13.81
C PHE A 158 -2.78 -6.74 13.01
N ALA A 159 -2.66 -7.89 13.66
CA ALA A 159 -3.23 -9.14 13.18
C ALA A 159 -4.75 -9.13 13.47
N GLN A 160 -5.55 -9.42 12.45
CA GLN A 160 -7.01 -9.47 12.58
C GLN A 160 -7.44 -10.89 12.95
N THR A 161 -8.15 -11.03 14.05
CA THR A 161 -8.89 -12.25 14.40
C THR A 161 -10.38 -11.95 14.42
N ILE A 162 -11.22 -12.93 14.15
CA ILE A 162 -12.67 -12.80 14.27
C ILE A 162 -13.14 -13.60 15.48
N VAL A 163 -13.87 -12.95 16.39
CA VAL A 163 -14.49 -13.56 17.57
C VAL A 163 -15.96 -13.20 17.57
N ASP A 164 -16.83 -14.21 17.51
CA ASP A 164 -18.29 -14.04 17.40
C ASP A 164 -18.71 -13.10 16.26
N GLY A 165 -18.03 -13.17 15.11
CA GLY A 165 -18.25 -12.28 13.96
C GLY A 165 -17.73 -10.85 14.14
N ASN A 166 -17.08 -10.52 15.26
CA ASN A 166 -16.45 -9.22 15.47
C ASN A 166 -14.95 -9.24 15.15
N GLN A 167 -14.47 -8.17 14.53
CA GLN A 167 -13.03 -7.94 14.41
C GLN A 167 -12.40 -7.65 15.78
N VAL A 168 -11.37 -8.42 16.12
CA VAL A 168 -10.47 -8.20 17.25
C VAL A 168 -9.06 -7.97 16.71
N ALA A 169 -8.45 -6.86 17.12
CA ALA A 169 -7.08 -6.50 16.77
C ALA A 169 -6.10 -7.12 17.77
N ARG A 170 -5.09 -7.83 17.27
CA ARG A 170 -3.99 -8.42 18.04
C ARG A 170 -2.64 -7.85 17.55
N PRO A 171 -1.59 -7.78 18.37
CA PRO A 171 -0.25 -7.38 17.90
C PRO A 171 0.24 -8.30 16.77
N GLU A 172 0.86 -7.73 15.74
CA GLU A 172 1.46 -8.47 14.62
C GLU A 172 2.99 -8.57 14.83
N ASP A 173 3.41 -9.54 15.64
CA ASP A 173 4.83 -9.72 16.00
C ASP A 173 5.59 -10.55 14.95
N TRP A 174 5.82 -9.93 13.79
CA TRP A 174 6.54 -10.55 12.66
C TRP A 174 8.06 -10.59 12.85
N ILE A 175 8.59 -9.93 13.88
CA ILE A 175 10.03 -9.86 14.18
C ILE A 175 10.46 -10.76 15.34
N LYS A 176 9.53 -11.48 15.97
CA LYS A 176 9.76 -12.36 17.11
C LYS A 176 11.00 -13.26 16.95
N ASP A 177 11.11 -13.92 15.81
CA ASP A 177 12.20 -14.88 15.53
C ASP A 177 13.36 -14.24 14.73
N GLN A 178 13.45 -12.90 14.76
CA GLN A 178 14.42 -12.06 14.04
C GLN A 178 14.49 -12.40 12.54
N SER A 179 13.68 -11.70 11.74
CA SER A 179 13.70 -11.85 10.28
C SER A 179 15.09 -11.54 9.71
N ILE A 180 15.74 -12.55 9.12
CA ILE A 180 17.09 -12.38 8.56
C ILE A 180 17.10 -11.43 7.35
N TRP A 181 15.95 -11.17 6.72
CA TRP A 181 15.83 -10.17 5.65
C TRP A 181 16.13 -8.76 6.12
N CYS A 182 15.96 -8.46 7.41
CA CYS A 182 16.24 -7.16 8.01
C CYS A 182 17.64 -7.15 8.63
N ILE A 183 18.63 -6.72 7.86
CA ILE A 183 20.02 -6.73 8.31
C ILE A 183 20.33 -5.43 9.05
N PRO A 184 20.84 -5.47 10.29
CA PRO A 184 21.21 -4.28 11.03
C PRO A 184 22.41 -3.56 10.39
N GLN A 185 22.38 -2.22 10.38
CA GLN A 185 23.45 -1.35 9.86
C GLN A 185 23.84 -0.29 10.92
N HIS A 186 23.95 -0.70 12.18
CA HIS A 186 24.01 0.20 13.34
C HIS A 186 25.17 1.21 13.33
N ASP A 187 26.25 0.97 12.58
CA ASP A 187 27.34 1.92 12.35
C ASP A 187 26.89 3.22 11.63
N HIS A 188 25.68 3.22 11.07
CA HIS A 188 25.06 4.36 10.39
C HIS A 188 23.92 4.97 11.21
N ALA A 189 24.00 4.89 12.55
CA ALA A 189 23.00 5.48 13.43
C ALA A 189 23.02 7.02 13.41
N PHE A 190 21.85 7.63 13.57
CA PHE A 190 21.68 9.09 13.64
C PHE A 190 20.94 9.52 14.91
N ALA A 191 21.42 10.57 15.56
CA ALA A 191 20.69 11.20 16.65
C ALA A 191 19.55 12.07 16.08
N VAL A 192 18.38 11.98 16.70
CA VAL A 192 17.20 12.80 16.35
C VAL A 192 16.79 13.61 17.57
N LYS A 193 16.76 14.92 17.36
CA LYS A 193 16.51 15.95 18.38
C LYS A 193 15.02 16.23 18.55
N PHE A 194 14.57 16.45 19.78
CA PHE A 194 13.20 16.87 20.08
C PHE A 194 13.14 17.93 21.17
N GLY A 195 12.16 18.82 21.03
CA GLY A 195 11.81 19.87 21.98
C GLY A 195 12.89 20.92 22.18
N GLY A 196 12.95 21.50 23.37
CA GLY A 196 13.95 22.49 23.74
C GLY A 196 13.65 23.89 23.19
N LYS A 197 14.71 24.65 22.90
CA LYS A 197 14.62 26.07 22.53
C LYS A 197 15.61 26.44 21.43
N VAL A 198 15.36 27.56 20.75
CA VAL A 198 16.27 28.11 19.74
C VAL A 198 16.93 29.37 20.30
N ALA A 199 18.25 29.37 20.40
CA ALA A 199 19.04 30.56 20.70
C ALA A 199 19.40 31.27 19.40
N VAL A 200 19.47 32.61 19.44
CA VAL A 200 19.88 33.44 18.30
C VAL A 200 21.19 34.12 18.65
N GLN A 201 22.17 34.06 17.74
CA GLN A 201 23.47 34.69 17.91
C GLN A 201 23.88 35.40 16.62
N ASN A 202 24.59 36.52 16.73
CA ASN A 202 25.19 37.19 15.57
C ASN A 202 26.69 36.89 15.57
N ILE A 203 27.15 36.11 14.61
CA ILE A 203 28.56 35.73 14.46
C ILE A 203 29.04 36.23 13.10
N GLY A 204 30.04 37.12 13.07
CA GLY A 204 30.62 37.64 11.83
C GLY A 204 29.62 38.34 10.90
N GLY A 205 28.61 39.04 11.45
CA GLY A 205 27.56 39.72 10.68
C GLY A 205 26.44 38.81 10.16
N ARG A 206 26.48 37.51 10.46
CA ARG A 206 25.41 36.55 10.14
C ARG A 206 24.60 36.21 11.40
N THR A 207 23.27 36.26 11.28
CA THR A 207 22.37 35.71 12.29
C THR A 207 22.34 34.18 12.20
N GLU A 208 22.76 33.52 13.28
CA GLU A 208 22.73 32.08 13.44
C GLU A 208 21.65 31.66 14.43
N PHE A 209 20.96 30.57 14.10
CA PHE A 209 19.96 29.94 14.94
C PHE A 209 20.51 28.62 15.49
N ILE A 210 20.60 28.49 16.81
CA ILE A 210 21.17 27.31 17.48
C ILE A 210 20.05 26.60 18.22
N TRP A 211 19.67 25.43 17.73
CA TRP A 211 18.68 24.59 18.38
C TRP A 211 19.29 23.78 19.52
N GLN A 212 18.84 24.06 20.74
CA GLN A 212 19.19 23.33 21.97
C GLN A 212 18.02 22.38 22.30
N PRO A 213 18.11 21.08 21.97
CA PRO A 213 17.02 20.13 22.18
C PRO A 213 16.79 19.82 23.66
N SER A 214 15.59 19.37 24.01
CA SER A 214 15.28 18.85 25.36
C SER A 214 15.73 17.41 25.53
N TYR A 215 15.61 16.60 24.47
CA TYR A 215 16.04 15.20 24.47
C TYR A 215 16.37 14.75 23.04
N GLU A 216 17.05 13.61 22.95
CA GLU A 216 17.45 12.97 21.70
C GLU A 216 17.12 11.48 21.74
N VAL A 217 16.83 10.91 20.57
CA VAL A 217 16.65 9.47 20.36
C VAL A 217 17.58 9.01 19.23
N LEU A 218 17.92 7.73 19.20
CA LEU A 218 18.79 7.15 18.19
C LEU A 218 17.98 6.46 17.10
N GLY A 219 18.22 6.80 15.85
CA GLY A 219 17.70 6.09 14.68
C GLY A 219 18.70 5.05 14.19
N LEU A 220 18.37 3.77 14.39
CA LEU A 220 19.15 2.63 13.91
C LEU A 220 18.62 2.16 12.56
N PRO A 221 19.44 2.10 11.50
CA PRO A 221 19.00 1.59 10.21
C PRO A 221 19.03 0.06 10.19
N TYR A 222 17.97 -0.51 9.63
CA TYR A 222 17.92 -1.88 9.12
C TYR A 222 17.74 -1.82 7.62
N VAL A 223 18.31 -2.77 6.89
CA VAL A 223 18.18 -2.84 5.42
C VAL A 223 17.50 -4.13 4.99
N ILE A 224 16.55 -4.01 4.08
CA ILE A 224 16.05 -5.09 3.23
C ILE A 224 16.58 -4.85 1.82
N PHE A 225 17.19 -5.87 1.22
CA PHE A 225 17.66 -5.79 -0.17
C PHE A 225 16.53 -6.06 -1.15
N ILE A 226 16.41 -5.18 -2.14
CA ILE A 226 15.37 -5.25 -3.17
C ILE A 226 16.00 -5.74 -4.48
N THR A 227 15.69 -6.97 -4.83
CA THR A 227 16.13 -7.59 -6.10
C THR A 227 15.25 -7.12 -7.26
N GLY A 228 15.86 -6.93 -8.44
CA GLY A 228 15.13 -6.70 -9.69
C GLY A 228 15.02 -7.98 -10.53
N TYR A 229 13.97 -8.11 -11.33
CA TYR A 229 13.79 -9.27 -12.19
C TYR A 229 14.86 -9.33 -13.29
N ASN A 230 15.57 -10.46 -13.37
CA ASN A 230 16.66 -10.69 -14.32
C ASN A 230 17.67 -9.51 -14.36
N SER A 231 17.93 -8.94 -13.18
CA SER A 231 18.77 -7.75 -13.02
C SER A 231 19.94 -8.06 -12.09
N LYS A 232 21.11 -7.53 -12.43
CA LYS A 232 22.28 -7.52 -11.53
C LYS A 232 22.21 -6.42 -10.47
N THR A 233 21.29 -5.46 -10.62
CA THR A 233 21.11 -4.34 -9.71
C THR A 233 20.27 -4.78 -8.51
N VAL A 234 20.79 -4.56 -7.30
CA VAL A 234 20.06 -4.75 -6.04
C VAL A 234 20.00 -3.43 -5.29
N ASN A 235 18.79 -2.93 -5.08
CA ASN A 235 18.51 -1.68 -4.36
C ASN A 235 18.30 -1.93 -2.87
N SER A 236 18.10 -0.86 -2.10
CA SER A 236 17.96 -0.92 -0.63
C SER A 236 16.61 -0.35 -0.18
N LEU A 237 15.99 -1.01 0.79
CA LEU A 237 14.93 -0.43 1.62
C LEU A 237 15.47 -0.29 3.05
N PHE A 238 15.75 0.94 3.47
CA PHE A 238 16.16 1.27 4.82
C PHE A 238 14.94 1.52 5.71
N LEU A 239 14.95 0.88 6.88
CA LEU A 239 13.90 0.94 7.88
C LEU A 239 14.51 1.43 9.18
N TRP A 240 14.07 2.60 9.66
CA TRP A 240 14.57 3.16 10.90
C TRP A 240 13.88 2.53 12.11
N GLU A 241 14.67 2.10 13.09
CA GLU A 241 14.23 1.70 14.42
C GLU A 241 14.67 2.77 15.43
N SER A 242 13.77 3.16 16.32
CA SER A 242 14.07 4.10 17.38
C SER A 242 14.64 3.38 18.61
N LYS A 243 15.74 3.89 19.15
CA LYS A 243 16.36 3.42 20.39
C LYS A 243 16.70 4.56 21.33
N SER A 244 16.74 4.26 22.63
CA SER A 244 17.27 5.18 23.63
C SER A 244 18.77 5.37 23.42
N ILE A 245 19.26 6.61 23.54
CA ILE A 245 20.70 6.92 23.55
C ILE A 245 21.34 6.49 24.87
N LYS A 246 20.61 6.63 25.97
CA LYS A 246 21.06 6.21 27.30
C LYS A 246 20.67 4.76 27.53
N PHE A 247 21.68 3.90 27.66
CA PHE A 247 21.53 2.62 28.34
C PHE A 247 21.53 2.86 29.85
N LEU A 248 20.90 1.97 30.63
CA LEU A 248 20.77 2.04 32.09
C LEU A 248 21.98 2.72 32.75
N ASP A 249 21.79 3.91 33.34
CA ASP A 249 22.87 4.62 33.98
C ASP A 249 23.31 3.85 35.24
N ARG A 250 24.62 3.76 35.49
CA ARG A 250 25.15 3.11 36.69
C ARG A 250 24.68 3.80 37.97
N SER A 251 24.38 5.09 37.93
CA SER A 251 23.79 5.81 39.07
C SER A 251 22.37 5.32 39.38
N ASP A 252 21.57 5.03 38.36
CA ASP A 252 20.18 4.56 38.52
C ASP A 252 20.15 3.15 39.11
N LEU A 253 21.14 2.32 38.73
CA LEU A 253 21.40 1.01 39.34
C LEU A 253 21.74 1.12 40.83
N GLN A 254 22.56 2.11 41.21
CA GLN A 254 22.97 2.32 42.60
C GLN A 254 21.81 2.79 43.49
N GLN A 255 20.81 3.47 42.91
CA GLN A 255 19.63 3.97 43.64
C GLN A 255 18.41 3.05 43.55
N SER A 256 18.54 1.86 42.93
CA SER A 256 17.44 0.94 42.67
C SER A 256 16.26 1.55 41.88
N ASN A 257 16.52 2.57 41.05
CA ASN A 257 15.49 3.28 40.28
C ASN A 257 15.26 2.67 38.89
N TYR A 258 15.12 1.34 38.84
CA TYR A 258 15.01 0.58 37.59
C TYR A 258 13.80 1.00 36.74
N THR A 259 12.68 1.33 37.38
CA THR A 259 11.42 1.64 36.71
C THR A 259 11.52 2.92 35.88
N GLU A 260 12.12 3.99 36.42
CA GLU A 260 12.23 5.27 35.72
C GLU A 260 13.13 5.18 34.49
N SER A 261 14.26 4.46 34.60
CA SER A 261 15.14 4.21 33.45
C SER A 261 14.43 3.42 32.33
N ILE A 262 13.63 2.41 32.69
CA ILE A 262 12.84 1.64 31.72
C ILE A 262 11.78 2.52 31.04
N ILE A 263 11.13 3.44 31.78
CA ILE A 263 10.14 4.37 31.22
C ILE A 263 10.79 5.25 30.15
N HIS A 264 11.97 5.82 30.42
CA HIS A 264 12.70 6.62 29.43
C HIS A 264 13.06 5.82 28.18
N GLN A 265 13.47 4.56 28.36
CA GLN A 265 13.74 3.67 27.25
C GLN A 265 12.48 3.43 26.39
N ILE A 266 11.35 3.10 27.02
CA ILE A 266 10.08 2.85 26.32
C ILE A 266 9.61 4.11 25.57
N GLU A 267 9.75 5.29 26.16
CA GLU A 267 9.37 6.56 25.53
C GLU A 267 10.16 6.86 24.25
N ALA A 268 11.44 6.46 24.20
CA ALA A 268 12.26 6.56 22.99
C ALA A 268 11.90 5.47 21.97
N GLU A 269 11.76 4.22 22.40
CA GLU A 269 11.58 3.07 21.50
C GLU A 269 10.18 3.00 20.87
N LYS A 270 9.15 3.54 21.55
CA LYS A 270 7.75 3.46 21.06
C LYS A 270 7.50 4.14 19.72
N LEU A 271 8.41 5.02 19.25
CA LEU A 271 8.33 5.63 17.92
C LEU A 271 8.30 4.57 16.80
N THR A 272 8.76 3.35 17.03
CA THR A 272 8.77 2.29 16.01
C THR A 272 8.03 1.03 16.43
N TYR A 273 7.13 1.12 17.42
CA TYR A 273 6.33 -0.03 17.84
C TYR A 273 5.17 -0.34 16.90
N VAL A 274 4.29 0.63 16.67
CA VAL A 274 3.05 0.44 15.89
C VAL A 274 2.95 1.43 14.73
N PHE A 275 2.37 0.97 13.64
CA PHE A 275 1.97 1.82 12.52
C PHE A 275 0.60 2.46 12.78
N TYR A 276 0.46 3.76 12.48
CA TYR A 276 -0.72 4.60 12.76
C TYR A 276 -1.29 4.40 14.18
N PRO A 277 -0.71 5.06 15.20
CA PRO A 277 -1.26 5.04 16.54
C PRO A 277 -2.66 5.67 16.58
N ARG A 278 -3.42 5.40 17.64
CA ARG A 278 -4.81 5.87 17.78
C ARG A 278 -4.89 7.39 18.00
N GLU A 279 -5.29 8.12 16.96
CA GLU A 279 -5.31 9.59 16.96
C GLU A 279 -6.54 10.23 17.61
N LYS A 280 -7.52 9.43 18.05
CA LYS A 280 -8.61 9.94 18.90
C LYS A 280 -8.07 10.54 20.22
N TYR A 281 -6.88 10.10 20.64
CA TYR A 281 -6.23 10.56 21.86
C TYR A 281 -5.03 11.45 21.53
N LEU A 282 -4.83 12.51 22.32
CA LEU A 282 -3.70 13.43 22.17
C LEU A 282 -2.35 12.70 22.13
N ALA A 283 -2.16 11.70 23.00
CA ALA A 283 -0.92 10.91 23.04
C ALA A 283 -0.63 10.17 21.72
N GLY A 284 -1.66 9.72 21.01
CA GLY A 284 -1.51 9.09 19.70
C GLY A 284 -1.18 10.09 18.60
N GLN A 285 -1.79 11.28 18.64
CA GLN A 285 -1.45 12.39 17.73
C GLN A 285 0.00 12.84 17.92
N GLU A 286 0.45 13.05 19.16
CA GLU A 286 1.85 13.38 19.46
C GLU A 286 2.81 12.29 18.98
N LEU A 287 2.46 11.02 19.17
CA LEU A 287 3.26 9.90 18.71
C LEU A 287 3.40 9.91 17.18
N ARG A 288 2.28 10.01 16.42
CA ARG A 288 2.32 10.08 14.95
C ARG A 288 3.17 11.26 14.45
N PHE A 289 3.02 12.43 15.05
CA PHE A 289 3.82 13.61 14.71
C PHE A 289 5.32 13.36 14.93
N LYS A 290 5.70 12.81 16.09
CA LYS A 290 7.10 12.47 16.39
C LYS A 290 7.65 11.37 15.48
N GLN A 291 6.83 10.36 15.14
CA GLN A 291 7.20 9.30 14.19
C GLN A 291 7.57 9.87 12.82
N GLN A 292 6.75 10.78 12.29
CA GLN A 292 6.99 11.42 11.00
C GLN A 292 8.27 12.25 11.00
N TYR A 293 8.52 13.02 12.06
CA TYR A 293 9.75 13.77 12.17
C TYR A 293 10.97 12.85 12.31
N PHE A 294 10.90 11.84 13.17
CA PHE A 294 11.98 10.87 13.35
C PHE A 294 12.34 10.18 12.02
N PHE A 295 11.33 9.74 11.28
CA PHE A 295 11.48 9.21 9.93
C PHE A 295 12.18 10.19 8.98
N ALA A 296 11.70 11.43 8.91
CA ALA A 296 12.26 12.45 8.04
C ALA A 296 13.71 12.81 8.41
N ALA A 297 13.98 13.00 9.70
CA ALA A 297 15.28 13.40 10.23
C ALA A 297 16.35 12.34 9.98
N CYS A 298 16.08 11.07 10.25
CA CYS A 298 17.04 10.01 9.95
C CYS A 298 17.32 9.91 8.44
N SER A 299 16.27 9.99 7.62
CA SER A 299 16.39 9.84 6.17
C SER A 299 17.19 10.99 5.54
N ILE A 300 16.92 12.25 5.92
CA ILE A 300 17.66 13.40 5.37
C ILE A 300 19.12 13.41 5.83
N GLN A 301 19.39 13.04 7.09
CA GLN A 301 20.78 12.93 7.57
C GLN A 301 21.57 11.87 6.77
N ASP A 302 20.98 10.70 6.48
CA ASP A 302 21.63 9.68 5.67
C ASP A 302 21.85 10.15 4.22
N ILE A 303 20.87 10.82 3.62
CA ILE A 303 20.98 11.37 2.26
C ILE A 303 22.13 12.38 2.17
N ILE A 304 22.23 13.32 3.12
CA ILE A 304 23.32 14.30 3.15
C ILE A 304 24.67 13.61 3.35
N LYS A 305 24.77 12.66 4.30
CA LYS A 305 26.01 11.93 4.57
C LYS A 305 26.49 11.18 3.33
N ARG A 306 25.58 10.52 2.60
CA ARG A 306 25.90 9.83 1.33
C ARG A 306 26.34 10.80 0.26
N PHE A 307 25.60 11.90 0.06
CA PHE A 307 25.97 12.94 -0.89
C PHE A 307 27.39 13.46 -0.62
N GLU A 308 27.69 13.84 0.63
CA GLU A 308 29.01 14.34 1.02
C GLU A 308 30.12 13.31 0.77
N SER A 309 29.86 12.04 1.05
CA SER A 309 30.84 10.96 0.89
C SER A 309 31.24 10.66 -0.57
N GLU A 310 30.45 11.12 -1.53
CA GLU A 310 30.62 10.79 -2.96
C GLU A 310 30.88 12.01 -3.84
N ASN A 311 30.28 13.14 -3.48
CA ASN A 311 30.31 14.38 -4.27
C ASN A 311 31.04 15.51 -3.52
N GLY A 312 31.40 15.33 -2.26
CA GLY A 312 32.01 16.37 -1.43
C GLY A 312 30.98 17.37 -0.89
N LYS A 313 31.44 18.55 -0.47
CA LYS A 313 30.61 19.56 0.23
C LYS A 313 30.05 20.65 -0.68
N ASP A 314 30.15 20.48 -2.00
CA ASP A 314 29.52 21.42 -2.95
C ASP A 314 28.03 21.10 -3.11
N TYR A 315 27.21 21.74 -2.28
CA TYR A 315 25.77 21.53 -2.30
C TYR A 315 25.05 22.12 -3.52
N SER A 316 25.72 22.91 -4.36
CA SER A 316 25.09 23.43 -5.59
C SER A 316 24.62 22.29 -6.52
N GLN A 317 25.35 21.17 -6.51
CA GLN A 317 25.07 19.96 -7.29
C GLN A 317 24.11 18.99 -6.58
N PHE A 318 23.61 19.31 -5.38
CA PHE A 318 22.82 18.37 -4.59
C PHE A 318 21.59 17.84 -5.35
N HIS A 319 20.79 18.73 -5.91
CA HIS A 319 19.57 18.38 -6.68
C HIS A 319 19.86 17.63 -8.00
N GLU A 320 21.08 17.72 -8.53
CA GLU A 320 21.52 16.96 -9.70
C GLU A 320 21.88 15.52 -9.34
N LYS A 321 22.24 15.26 -8.08
CA LYS A 321 22.63 13.94 -7.55
C LYS A 321 21.56 13.29 -6.67
N VAL A 322 20.58 14.05 -6.20
CA VAL A 322 19.57 13.63 -5.23
C VAL A 322 18.17 14.00 -5.75
N ALA A 323 17.31 12.99 -5.93
CA ALA A 323 15.87 13.15 -6.12
C ALA A 323 15.14 12.52 -4.94
N ILE A 324 14.25 13.25 -4.28
CA ILE A 324 13.51 12.79 -3.10
C ILE A 324 12.02 12.78 -3.41
N GLN A 325 11.40 11.61 -3.40
CA GLN A 325 9.97 11.44 -3.61
C GLN A 325 9.24 11.35 -2.26
N LEU A 326 8.35 12.30 -2.01
CA LEU A 326 7.43 12.31 -0.88
C LEU A 326 6.16 11.53 -1.26
N ASN A 327 5.99 10.36 -0.65
CA ASN A 327 4.82 9.51 -0.85
C ASN A 327 3.73 9.88 0.16
N ASP A 328 2.77 10.70 -0.28
CA ASP A 328 1.78 11.38 0.56
C ASP A 328 2.39 12.41 1.53
N THR A 329 1.61 12.93 2.48
CA THR A 329 2.00 14.02 3.38
C THR A 329 2.90 13.61 4.54
N HIS A 330 2.97 12.32 4.89
CA HIS A 330 3.73 11.80 6.03
C HIS A 330 5.22 12.24 6.08
N PRO A 331 5.99 12.21 4.96
CA PRO A 331 7.38 12.67 4.95
C PRO A 331 7.54 14.20 4.76
N SER A 332 6.48 15.02 4.80
CA SER A 332 6.58 16.45 4.46
C SER A 332 7.54 17.24 5.37
N LEU A 333 7.80 16.76 6.59
CA LEU A 333 8.80 17.33 7.51
C LEU A 333 10.24 17.19 7.00
N ALA A 334 10.49 16.37 5.97
CA ALA A 334 11.78 16.28 5.30
C ALA A 334 12.20 17.60 4.63
N ILE A 335 11.24 18.40 4.17
CA ILE A 335 11.48 19.72 3.55
C ILE A 335 12.11 20.69 4.57
N PRO A 336 11.46 21.02 5.71
CA PRO A 336 12.04 21.92 6.69
C PRO A 336 13.27 21.32 7.38
N GLU A 337 13.42 19.99 7.47
CA GLU A 337 14.65 19.39 8.01
C GLU A 337 15.85 19.53 7.06
N LEU A 338 15.66 19.35 5.75
CA LEU A 338 16.73 19.64 4.78
C LEU A 338 17.12 21.11 4.86
N MET A 339 16.14 22.02 4.91
CA MET A 339 16.41 23.45 5.11
C MET A 339 17.19 23.73 6.40
N ARG A 340 16.81 23.10 7.51
CA ARG A 340 17.50 23.25 8.80
C ARG A 340 18.97 22.84 8.68
N LEU A 341 19.22 21.65 8.14
CA LEU A 341 20.58 21.12 7.98
C LEU A 341 21.42 22.01 7.06
N LEU A 342 20.87 22.42 5.90
CA LEU A 342 21.59 23.26 4.95
C LEU A 342 21.90 24.66 5.51
N VAL A 343 20.95 25.30 6.20
CA VAL A 343 21.11 26.67 6.72
C VAL A 343 21.90 26.70 8.02
N ASP A 344 21.53 25.86 9.00
CA ASP A 344 22.05 25.97 10.37
C ASP A 344 23.39 25.24 10.52
N GLU A 345 23.54 24.07 9.88
CA GLU A 345 24.75 23.22 10.02
C GLU A 345 25.72 23.38 8.87
N LYS A 346 25.23 23.40 7.62
CA LYS A 346 26.07 23.57 6.42
C LYS A 346 26.30 25.03 6.05
N LYS A 347 25.67 25.95 6.80
CA LYS A 347 25.88 27.39 6.70
C LYS A 347 25.63 27.95 5.29
N LEU A 348 24.69 27.37 4.53
CA LEU A 348 24.28 27.94 3.25
C LEU A 348 23.41 29.18 3.45
N PRO A 349 23.43 30.15 2.51
CA PRO A 349 22.43 31.20 2.43
C PRO A 349 21.03 30.62 2.19
N TRP A 350 20.00 31.28 2.71
CA TRP A 350 18.61 30.83 2.60
C TRP A 350 18.19 30.55 1.16
N GLU A 351 18.43 31.48 0.23
CA GLU A 351 18.01 31.34 -1.18
C GLU A 351 18.63 30.11 -1.85
N MET A 352 19.91 29.85 -1.56
CA MET A 352 20.60 28.68 -2.09
C MET A 352 20.03 27.39 -1.50
N ALA A 353 19.84 27.34 -0.18
CA ALA A 353 19.27 26.18 0.50
C ALA A 353 17.83 25.89 0.01
N TRP A 354 17.02 26.93 -0.18
CA TRP A 354 15.66 26.79 -0.69
C TRP A 354 15.62 26.31 -2.13
N SER A 355 16.47 26.87 -3.01
CA SER A 355 16.57 26.42 -4.40
C SER A 355 16.98 24.95 -4.51
N ILE A 356 17.94 24.51 -3.68
CA ILE A 356 18.35 23.10 -3.60
C ILE A 356 17.17 22.24 -3.14
N THR A 357 16.48 22.66 -2.08
CA THR A 357 15.38 21.92 -1.48
C THR A 357 14.24 21.74 -2.47
N GLU A 358 13.73 22.82 -3.07
CA GLU A 358 12.62 22.76 -4.03
C GLU A 358 12.94 21.84 -5.21
N LYS A 359 14.15 21.92 -5.76
CA LYS A 359 14.59 21.10 -6.90
C LYS A 359 14.84 19.64 -6.53
N ALA A 360 15.15 19.32 -5.28
CA ALA A 360 15.38 17.94 -4.84
C ALA A 360 14.07 17.20 -4.56
N PHE A 361 13.03 17.87 -4.07
CA PHE A 361 11.78 17.22 -3.64
C PHE A 361 10.70 17.16 -4.73
N SER A 362 9.96 16.06 -4.75
CA SER A 362 8.72 15.85 -5.51
C SER A 362 7.65 15.24 -4.62
N TYR A 363 6.37 15.56 -4.86
CA TYR A 363 5.27 15.15 -4.00
C TYR A 363 4.18 14.40 -4.76
N THR A 364 3.85 13.18 -4.31
CA THR A 364 2.69 12.45 -4.81
C THR A 364 1.55 12.52 -3.79
N ASN A 365 0.39 13.02 -4.21
CA ASN A 365 -0.83 12.95 -3.42
C ASN A 365 -1.60 11.66 -3.75
N HIS A 366 -1.99 10.91 -2.71
CA HIS A 366 -2.65 9.61 -2.87
C HIS A 366 -4.13 9.61 -2.49
N THR A 367 -4.66 10.75 -2.06
CA THR A 367 -6.02 10.86 -1.55
C THR A 367 -6.44 12.32 -1.42
N LEU A 368 -7.71 12.55 -1.72
CA LEU A 368 -8.39 13.84 -1.59
C LEU A 368 -9.21 13.92 -0.29
N MET A 369 -9.24 12.83 0.48
CA MET A 369 -10.01 12.78 1.71
C MET A 369 -9.38 13.72 2.75
N PRO A 370 -10.17 14.58 3.42
CA PRO A 370 -9.65 15.56 4.38
C PRO A 370 -8.75 14.96 5.46
N GLU A 371 -9.06 13.76 5.94
CA GLU A 371 -8.30 13.07 6.98
C GLU A 371 -6.85 12.71 6.59
N ALA A 372 -6.55 12.71 5.29
CA ALA A 372 -5.21 12.41 4.78
C ALA A 372 -4.47 13.66 4.27
N LEU A 373 -5.14 14.80 4.19
CA LEU A 373 -4.50 16.11 4.02
C LEU A 373 -4.09 16.63 5.40
N GLU A 374 -3.03 16.02 5.95
CA GLU A 374 -2.59 16.20 7.33
C GLU A 374 -2.45 17.68 7.72
N LYS A 375 -3.00 18.00 8.89
CA LYS A 375 -2.79 19.27 9.58
C LYS A 375 -2.30 18.97 11.00
N TRP A 376 -1.34 19.76 11.45
CA TRP A 376 -0.78 19.62 12.79
C TRP A 376 -0.89 20.94 13.55
N PRO A 377 -1.27 20.92 14.83
CA PRO A 377 -1.43 22.16 15.57
C PRO A 377 -0.07 22.82 15.80
N VAL A 378 -0.02 24.15 15.72
CA VAL A 378 1.22 24.92 15.84
C VAL A 378 1.93 24.62 17.16
N TYR A 379 1.20 24.34 18.24
CA TYR A 379 1.81 24.03 19.53
C TYR A 379 2.60 22.71 19.54
N PHE A 380 2.29 21.75 18.65
CA PHE A 380 3.15 20.56 18.48
C PHE A 380 4.53 20.95 17.98
N PHE A 381 4.60 21.85 17.00
CA PHE A 381 5.87 22.36 16.51
C PHE A 381 6.58 23.20 17.57
N GLN A 382 5.88 24.06 18.30
CA GLN A 382 6.48 24.83 19.40
C GLN A 382 7.11 23.93 20.45
N ARG A 383 6.40 22.85 20.82
CA ARG A 383 6.82 21.93 21.87
C ARG A 383 7.91 20.95 21.44
N PHE A 384 7.87 20.46 20.20
CA PHE A 384 8.73 19.37 19.75
C PHE A 384 9.73 19.76 18.66
N LEU A 385 9.42 20.75 17.82
CA LEU A 385 10.23 21.15 16.65
C LEU A 385 10.31 22.69 16.51
N PRO A 386 10.79 23.41 17.54
CA PRO A 386 10.71 24.88 17.57
C PRO A 386 11.49 25.54 16.44
N ARG A 387 12.60 24.92 15.99
CA ARG A 387 13.39 25.42 14.86
C ARG A 387 12.67 25.22 13.52
N HIS A 388 12.05 24.06 13.31
CA HIS A 388 11.28 23.79 12.09
C HIS A 388 10.08 24.72 11.97
N LEU A 389 9.45 25.10 13.08
CA LEU A 389 8.39 26.11 13.06
C LEU A 389 8.87 27.44 12.48
N GLN A 390 10.04 27.92 12.92
CA GLN A 390 10.63 29.17 12.40
C GLN A 390 10.91 29.07 10.90
N ILE A 391 11.44 27.93 10.45
CA ILE A 391 11.71 27.66 9.03
C ILE A 391 10.40 27.65 8.24
N ILE A 392 9.35 26.97 8.73
CA ILE A 392 8.04 26.90 8.07
C ILE A 392 7.41 28.29 7.97
N TYR A 393 7.51 29.12 9.03
CA TYR A 393 7.03 30.50 8.98
C TYR A 393 7.79 31.35 7.97
N GLU A 394 9.11 31.18 7.85
CA GLU A 394 9.89 31.91 6.85
C GLU A 394 9.59 31.45 5.42
N ILE A 395 9.38 30.13 5.20
CA ILE A 395 8.88 29.60 3.93
C ILE A 395 7.51 30.23 3.63
N ASN A 396 6.60 30.23 4.59
CA ASN A 396 5.25 30.77 4.43
C ASN A 396 5.27 32.26 4.06
N ARG A 397 6.06 33.06 4.78
CA ARG A 397 6.19 34.51 4.53
C ARG A 397 6.63 34.77 3.09
N ARG A 398 7.75 34.17 2.67
CA ARG A 398 8.30 34.33 1.31
C ARG A 398 7.36 33.83 0.23
N PHE A 399 6.68 32.72 0.48
CA PHE A 399 5.69 32.18 -0.45
C PHE A 399 4.50 33.13 -0.61
N LEU A 400 3.98 33.67 0.48
CA LEU A 400 2.87 34.63 0.45
C LEU A 400 3.27 35.95 -0.21
N ASP A 401 4.52 36.40 -0.04
CA ASP A 401 5.05 37.56 -0.79
C ASP A 401 4.97 37.31 -2.30
N HIS A 402 5.38 36.12 -2.77
CA HIS A 402 5.26 35.73 -4.17
C HIS A 402 3.80 35.64 -4.63
N VAL A 403 2.90 35.05 -3.83
CA VAL A 403 1.47 34.98 -4.16
C VAL A 403 0.87 36.38 -4.28
N ASN A 404 1.25 37.32 -3.40
CA ASN A 404 0.76 38.69 -3.43
C ASN A 404 1.27 39.47 -4.66
N ILE A 405 2.49 39.19 -5.12
CA ILE A 405 3.02 39.74 -6.37
C ILE A 405 2.25 39.19 -7.58
N ALA A 406 1.98 37.88 -7.59
CA ALA A 406 1.29 37.21 -8.70
C ALA A 406 -0.22 37.55 -8.77
N PHE A 407 -0.86 37.79 -7.62
CA PHE A 407 -2.28 38.11 -7.50
C PHE A 407 -2.51 39.32 -6.57
N PRO A 408 -2.14 40.55 -6.99
CA PRO A 408 -2.25 41.73 -6.15
C PRO A 408 -3.68 41.99 -5.68
N GLY A 409 -3.87 42.18 -4.37
CA GLY A 409 -5.17 42.49 -3.77
C GLY A 409 -6.08 41.30 -3.47
N GLU A 410 -5.71 40.07 -3.83
CA GLU A 410 -6.50 38.86 -3.53
C GLU A 410 -6.20 38.29 -2.13
N THR A 411 -6.56 39.02 -1.07
CA THR A 411 -6.29 38.64 0.33
C THR A 411 -6.85 37.26 0.71
N ASP A 412 -8.02 36.88 0.19
CA ASP A 412 -8.59 35.56 0.46
C ASP A 412 -7.79 34.42 -0.18
N ARG A 413 -7.13 34.67 -1.32
CA ARG A 413 -6.23 33.70 -1.93
C ARG A 413 -4.99 33.48 -1.05
N LEU A 414 -4.40 34.54 -0.50
CA LEU A 414 -3.29 34.43 0.46
C LEU A 414 -3.67 33.53 1.64
N ARG A 415 -4.88 33.71 2.19
CA ARG A 415 -5.40 32.88 3.29
C ARG A 415 -5.53 31.41 2.87
N ARG A 416 -6.12 31.15 1.70
CA ARG A 416 -6.31 29.77 1.19
C ARG A 416 -4.98 29.09 0.85
N MET A 417 -3.96 29.83 0.40
CA MET A 417 -2.67 29.27 -0.02
C MET A 417 -1.62 29.20 1.10
N SER A 418 -1.79 29.90 2.22
CA SER A 418 -0.84 29.89 3.35
C SER A 418 -0.50 28.46 3.82
N LEU A 419 0.69 28.27 4.38
CA LEU A 419 1.08 27.04 5.07
C LEU A 419 0.46 26.97 6.47
N VAL A 420 0.09 28.12 7.03
CA VAL A 420 -0.54 28.25 8.34
C VAL A 420 -2.03 28.51 8.13
N GLU A 421 -2.85 27.67 8.73
CA GLU A 421 -4.29 27.88 8.83
C GLU A 421 -4.60 28.62 10.14
N GLU A 422 -5.24 29.77 10.02
CA GLU A 422 -5.70 30.59 11.13
C GLU A 422 -7.04 30.06 11.65
N GLY A 423 -7.28 30.16 12.96
CA GLY A 423 -8.49 29.65 13.61
C GLY A 423 -8.38 29.73 15.13
N GLN A 424 -9.30 29.06 15.85
CA GLN A 424 -9.22 28.94 17.32
C GLN A 424 -7.89 28.28 17.74
N GLU A 425 -7.49 27.25 17.01
CA GLU A 425 -6.18 26.63 17.11
C GLU A 425 -5.48 26.69 15.75
N LYS A 426 -4.34 27.39 15.68
CA LYS A 426 -3.56 27.49 14.45
C LYS A 426 -3.01 26.13 14.05
N GLN A 427 -3.10 25.79 12.77
CA GLN A 427 -2.60 24.54 12.21
C GLN A 427 -1.57 24.78 11.11
N ILE A 428 -0.61 23.86 10.95
CA ILE A 428 0.27 23.78 9.79
C ILE A 428 -0.31 22.78 8.79
N ARG A 429 -0.48 23.19 7.53
CA ARG A 429 -1.05 22.40 6.44
C ARG A 429 0.05 21.64 5.71
N MET A 430 0.18 20.35 5.97
CA MET A 430 1.32 19.56 5.46
C MET A 430 1.27 19.35 3.95
N ALA A 431 0.08 19.17 3.38
CA ALA A 431 -0.08 19.10 1.92
C ALA A 431 0.37 20.40 1.22
N HIS A 432 0.16 21.56 1.86
CA HIS A 432 0.62 22.83 1.32
C HIS A 432 2.14 22.95 1.43
N LEU A 433 2.72 22.52 2.56
CA LEU A 433 4.16 22.48 2.74
C LEU A 433 4.83 21.59 1.68
N ALA A 434 4.29 20.39 1.44
CA ALA A 434 4.77 19.47 0.40
C ALA A 434 4.67 20.08 -0.99
N THR A 435 3.56 20.76 -1.29
CA THR A 435 3.32 21.41 -2.59
C THR A 435 4.26 22.59 -2.82
N VAL A 436 4.52 23.41 -1.81
CA VAL A 436 5.41 24.58 -1.91
C VAL A 436 6.87 24.14 -2.00
N GLY A 437 7.29 23.16 -1.18
CA GLY A 437 8.69 22.72 -1.11
C GLY A 437 9.13 21.68 -2.14
N SER A 438 8.28 21.33 -3.12
CA SER A 438 8.60 20.38 -4.18
C SER A 438 8.61 21.07 -5.54
N HIS A 439 9.34 20.57 -6.54
CA HIS A 439 9.32 21.10 -7.92
C HIS A 439 8.26 20.45 -8.82
N LYS A 440 7.78 19.25 -8.44
CA LYS A 440 6.70 18.52 -9.14
C LYS A 440 5.71 17.94 -8.14
N ILE A 441 4.43 18.02 -8.49
CA ILE A 441 3.31 17.40 -7.77
C ILE A 441 2.62 16.46 -8.75
N ASN A 442 2.26 15.26 -8.29
CA ASN A 442 1.46 14.36 -9.11
C ASN A 442 0.30 13.71 -8.37
N GLY A 443 -0.80 13.49 -9.11
CA GLY A 443 -1.85 12.56 -8.74
C GLY A 443 -1.57 11.16 -9.30
N VAL A 444 -2.46 10.22 -8.94
CA VAL A 444 -2.26 8.77 -9.10
C VAL A 444 -3.24 8.08 -10.06
N SER A 445 -4.11 8.88 -10.68
CA SER A 445 -5.00 8.54 -11.80
C SER A 445 -5.41 9.83 -12.50
N SER A 446 -5.90 9.74 -13.74
CA SER A 446 -6.29 10.93 -14.49
C SER A 446 -7.38 11.74 -13.77
N LEU A 447 -8.41 11.05 -13.27
CA LEU A 447 -9.51 11.70 -12.54
C LEU A 447 -9.01 12.31 -11.22
N HIS A 448 -8.17 11.59 -10.49
CA HIS A 448 -7.62 12.10 -9.25
C HIS A 448 -6.78 13.36 -9.46
N THR A 449 -5.94 13.40 -10.50
CA THR A 449 -5.16 14.60 -10.84
C THR A 449 -6.05 15.76 -11.25
N GLU A 450 -7.13 15.49 -11.99
CA GLU A 450 -8.14 16.50 -12.32
C GLU A 450 -8.79 17.07 -11.05
N LEU A 451 -9.20 16.22 -10.12
CA LEU A 451 -9.78 16.65 -8.85
C LEU A 451 -8.76 17.40 -7.98
N LEU A 452 -7.53 16.91 -7.87
CA LEU A 452 -6.45 17.57 -7.15
C LEU A 452 -6.24 19.01 -7.65
N THR A 453 -6.26 19.21 -8.96
CA THR A 453 -6.04 20.53 -9.59
C THR A 453 -7.27 21.42 -9.63
N LYS A 454 -8.49 20.88 -9.55
CA LYS A 454 -9.74 21.68 -9.62
C LYS A 454 -10.39 21.92 -8.26
N THR A 455 -10.20 21.03 -7.28
CA THR A 455 -10.90 21.10 -6.00
C THR A 455 -9.94 21.26 -4.82
N ALA A 456 -8.89 20.43 -4.70
CA ALA A 456 -8.04 20.41 -3.51
C ALA A 456 -6.96 21.49 -3.51
N LEU A 457 -6.27 21.70 -4.63
CA LEU A 457 -5.17 22.68 -4.77
C LEU A 457 -5.35 23.64 -5.98
N PRO A 458 -6.55 24.18 -6.25
CA PRO A 458 -6.81 24.97 -7.45
C PRO A 458 -5.99 26.26 -7.52
N ASP A 459 -5.79 26.93 -6.39
CA ASP A 459 -5.03 28.18 -6.36
C ASP A 459 -3.52 27.95 -6.57
N PHE A 460 -2.97 26.82 -6.11
CA PHE A 460 -1.59 26.42 -6.41
C PHE A 460 -1.41 26.06 -7.89
N CYS A 461 -2.38 25.35 -8.47
CA CYS A 461 -2.37 25.02 -9.89
C CYS A 461 -2.43 26.29 -10.76
N LYS A 462 -3.25 27.28 -10.38
CA LYS A 462 -3.29 28.59 -11.08
C LYS A 462 -1.96 29.33 -11.01
N LEU A 463 -1.26 29.30 -9.86
CA LEU A 463 0.05 29.95 -9.71
C LEU A 463 1.13 29.25 -10.55
N GLN A 464 1.16 27.91 -10.55
CA GLN A 464 2.18 27.12 -11.26
C GLN A 464 1.58 25.89 -11.98
N PRO A 465 0.91 26.07 -13.14
CA PRO A 465 0.22 24.97 -13.82
C PRO A 465 1.15 23.81 -14.21
N GLY A 466 2.36 24.12 -14.70
CA GLY A 466 3.37 23.14 -15.11
C GLY A 466 3.96 22.29 -13.98
N LYS A 467 3.58 22.58 -12.72
CA LYS A 467 4.02 21.85 -11.53
C LYS A 467 3.20 20.56 -11.31
N PHE A 468 1.95 20.53 -11.75
CA PHE A 468 1.02 19.43 -11.53
C PHE A 468 0.99 18.49 -12.74
N ILE A 469 1.24 17.20 -12.52
CA ILE A 469 1.18 16.17 -13.56
C ILE A 469 0.40 14.93 -13.09
N ASN A 470 0.06 14.05 -14.02
CA ASN A 470 -0.53 12.75 -13.70
C ASN A 470 0.50 11.64 -13.90
N ILE A 471 0.63 10.75 -12.91
CA ILE A 471 1.30 9.46 -13.08
C ILE A 471 0.37 8.38 -12.53
N THR A 472 -0.30 7.66 -13.43
CA THR A 472 -1.21 6.58 -13.04
C THR A 472 -0.42 5.46 -12.35
N ASN A 473 -0.97 4.96 -11.24
CA ASN A 473 -0.39 3.83 -10.51
C ASN A 473 -0.31 2.55 -11.36
N GLY A 474 0.52 1.62 -10.93
CA GLY A 474 0.63 0.29 -11.52
C GLY A 474 0.97 -0.79 -10.50
N ILE A 475 1.00 -2.03 -10.97
CA ILE A 475 1.36 -3.21 -10.18
C ILE A 475 2.53 -3.97 -10.82
N THR A 476 3.36 -4.64 -10.01
CA THR A 476 4.41 -5.52 -10.55
C THR A 476 3.83 -6.86 -11.00
N GLN A 477 4.06 -7.22 -12.26
CA GLN A 477 3.65 -8.52 -12.80
C GLN A 477 4.46 -9.69 -12.23
N ARG A 478 5.66 -9.44 -11.69
CA ARG A 478 6.47 -10.48 -11.04
C ARG A 478 5.76 -11.08 -9.84
N ARG A 479 5.20 -10.24 -8.97
CA ARG A 479 4.42 -10.73 -7.82
C ARG A 479 3.01 -11.12 -8.21
N TRP A 480 2.30 -10.22 -8.90
CA TRP A 480 0.85 -10.37 -9.08
C TRP A 480 0.47 -11.31 -10.23
N LEU A 481 1.44 -11.86 -10.96
CA LEU A 481 1.22 -12.92 -11.94
C LEU A 481 2.21 -14.07 -11.75
N MET A 482 3.53 -13.85 -11.73
CA MET A 482 4.48 -14.98 -11.61
C MET A 482 4.45 -15.68 -10.24
N VAL A 483 4.44 -14.92 -9.14
CA VAL A 483 4.32 -15.51 -7.78
C VAL A 483 2.89 -16.02 -7.55
N ALA A 484 1.88 -15.17 -7.83
CA ALA A 484 0.50 -15.47 -7.48
C ALA A 484 -0.13 -16.57 -8.36
N ASN A 485 0.20 -16.61 -9.65
CA ASN A 485 -0.42 -17.49 -10.63
C ASN A 485 0.61 -18.05 -11.63
N PRO A 486 1.52 -18.91 -11.16
CA PRO A 486 2.61 -19.44 -11.97
C PRO A 486 2.11 -20.25 -13.18
N GLU A 487 1.00 -21.00 -13.04
CA GLU A 487 0.41 -21.77 -14.15
C GLU A 487 -0.04 -20.86 -15.30
N LEU A 488 -0.72 -19.73 -14.99
CA LEU A 488 -1.12 -18.76 -16.01
C LEU A 488 0.09 -18.08 -16.64
N SER A 489 1.12 -17.78 -15.83
CA SER A 489 2.36 -17.19 -16.33
C SER A 489 3.05 -18.10 -17.34
N GLU A 490 3.18 -19.40 -17.03
CA GLU A 490 3.77 -20.38 -17.96
C GLU A 490 2.92 -20.57 -19.22
N LEU A 491 1.58 -20.54 -19.11
CA LEU A 491 0.69 -20.60 -20.27
C LEU A 491 0.92 -19.41 -21.21
N ILE A 492 0.99 -18.18 -20.68
CA ILE A 492 1.28 -16.97 -21.47
C ILE A 492 2.68 -17.08 -22.11
N ILE A 493 3.69 -17.49 -21.33
CA ILE A 493 5.06 -17.68 -21.84
C ILE A 493 5.08 -18.70 -22.99
N SER A 494 4.32 -19.79 -22.91
CA SER A 494 4.26 -20.82 -23.95
C SER A 494 3.65 -20.34 -25.28
N ARG A 495 2.98 -19.19 -25.30
CA ARG A 495 2.34 -18.62 -26.48
C ARG A 495 3.05 -17.41 -27.04
N ILE A 496 3.43 -16.46 -26.18
CA ILE A 496 4.00 -15.16 -26.61
C ILE A 496 5.43 -14.92 -26.09
N GLY A 497 6.04 -15.90 -25.42
CA GLY A 497 7.37 -15.79 -24.81
C GLY A 497 7.37 -15.01 -23.50
N ASP A 498 8.56 -14.69 -22.99
CA ASP A 498 8.78 -14.12 -21.65
C ASP A 498 9.05 -12.60 -21.64
N ARG A 499 9.06 -11.95 -22.81
CA ARG A 499 9.32 -10.50 -22.94
C ARG A 499 8.37 -9.65 -22.08
N TRP A 500 7.12 -10.11 -21.90
CA TRP A 500 6.10 -9.40 -21.11
C TRP A 500 6.45 -9.26 -19.63
N LEU A 501 7.40 -10.06 -19.12
CA LEU A 501 7.84 -10.01 -17.73
C LEU A 501 8.53 -8.70 -17.36
N THR A 502 9.12 -8.01 -18.33
CA THR A 502 9.74 -6.67 -18.19
C THR A 502 9.13 -5.61 -19.10
N ASP A 503 8.26 -6.01 -20.04
CA ASP A 503 7.51 -5.11 -20.92
C ASP A 503 6.06 -5.59 -21.07
N MET A 504 5.22 -5.24 -20.09
CA MET A 504 3.86 -5.77 -20.01
C MET A 504 2.96 -5.35 -21.20
N GLU A 505 3.37 -4.38 -22.04
CA GLU A 505 2.66 -4.03 -23.28
C GLU A 505 2.66 -5.19 -24.29
N GLN A 506 3.65 -6.09 -24.23
CA GLN A 506 3.70 -7.30 -25.07
C GLN A 506 2.54 -8.27 -24.80
N LEU A 507 1.82 -8.14 -23.68
CA LEU A 507 0.60 -8.93 -23.44
C LEU A 507 -0.45 -8.72 -24.54
N ARG A 508 -0.37 -7.64 -25.33
CA ARG A 508 -1.27 -7.40 -26.46
C ARG A 508 -1.24 -8.52 -27.49
N GLU A 509 -0.10 -9.20 -27.66
CA GLU A 509 0.04 -10.36 -28.53
C GLU A 509 -0.87 -11.53 -28.11
N LEU A 510 -1.31 -11.58 -26.85
CA LEU A 510 -2.22 -12.61 -26.33
C LEU A 510 -3.65 -12.50 -26.89
N GLU A 511 -4.05 -11.33 -27.40
CA GLU A 511 -5.44 -11.07 -27.80
C GLU A 511 -5.92 -12.05 -28.88
N VAL A 512 -5.07 -12.38 -29.86
CA VAL A 512 -5.42 -13.32 -30.94
C VAL A 512 -5.65 -14.74 -30.43
N HIS A 513 -4.95 -15.13 -29.35
CA HIS A 513 -5.11 -16.44 -28.72
C HIS A 513 -6.43 -16.57 -27.94
N SER A 514 -7.16 -15.47 -27.70
CA SER A 514 -8.53 -15.56 -27.18
C SER A 514 -9.45 -16.35 -28.11
N GLN A 515 -9.16 -16.38 -29.42
CA GLN A 515 -9.95 -17.11 -30.43
C GLN A 515 -9.56 -18.61 -30.52
N ASP A 516 -8.45 -19.03 -29.91
CA ASP A 516 -8.01 -20.43 -29.87
C ASP A 516 -8.76 -21.19 -28.75
N GLU A 517 -9.57 -22.18 -29.15
CA GLU A 517 -10.35 -23.04 -28.23
C GLU A 517 -9.44 -23.80 -27.24
N GLY A 518 -8.34 -24.38 -27.72
CA GLY A 518 -7.42 -25.11 -26.85
C GLY A 518 -6.72 -24.19 -25.84
N PHE A 519 -6.49 -22.93 -26.20
CA PHE A 519 -5.98 -21.93 -25.26
C PHE A 519 -7.03 -21.55 -24.21
N ARG A 520 -8.30 -21.38 -24.60
CA ARG A 520 -9.41 -21.10 -23.67
C ARG A 520 -9.63 -22.25 -22.67
N ASP A 521 -9.52 -23.49 -23.12
CA ASP A 521 -9.64 -24.68 -22.26
C ASP A 521 -8.54 -24.72 -21.20
N LEU A 522 -7.29 -24.51 -21.60
CA LEU A 522 -6.16 -24.45 -20.67
C LEU A 522 -6.33 -23.30 -19.67
N PHE A 523 -6.76 -22.12 -20.14
CA PHE A 523 -7.05 -20.98 -19.27
C PHE A 523 -8.13 -21.32 -18.23
N GLN A 524 -9.23 -21.95 -18.65
CA GLN A 524 -10.32 -22.35 -17.75
C GLN A 524 -9.85 -23.38 -16.71
N GLN A 525 -9.03 -24.36 -17.11
CA GLN A 525 -8.45 -25.35 -16.20
C GLN A 525 -7.56 -24.68 -15.13
N ILE A 526 -6.78 -23.67 -15.52
CA ILE A 526 -5.94 -22.90 -14.59
C ILE A 526 -6.82 -22.09 -13.62
N LYS A 527 -7.89 -21.45 -14.08
CA LYS A 527 -8.85 -20.76 -13.20
C LYS A 527 -9.47 -21.74 -12.20
N LEU A 528 -9.89 -22.91 -12.65
CA LEU A 528 -10.44 -23.96 -11.76
C LEU A 528 -9.40 -24.47 -10.75
N SER A 529 -8.14 -24.67 -11.16
CA SER A 529 -7.03 -25.04 -10.28
C SER A 529 -6.83 -23.99 -9.18
N ASN A 530 -6.83 -22.70 -9.55
CA ASN A 530 -6.77 -21.59 -8.60
C ASN A 530 -7.94 -21.60 -7.61
N LYS A 531 -9.18 -21.82 -8.10
CA LYS A 531 -10.38 -21.93 -7.24
C LYS A 531 -10.27 -23.09 -6.26
N LYS A 532 -9.77 -24.25 -6.69
CA LYS A 532 -9.49 -25.40 -5.81
C LYS A 532 -8.46 -25.08 -4.75
N ARG A 533 -7.37 -24.38 -5.09
CA ARG A 533 -6.36 -23.92 -4.11
C ARG A 533 -6.98 -23.00 -3.05
N LEU A 534 -7.81 -22.05 -3.45
CA LEU A 534 -8.49 -21.15 -2.52
C LEU A 534 -9.52 -21.90 -1.66
N ALA A 535 -10.33 -22.78 -2.25
CA ALA A 535 -11.31 -23.59 -1.53
C ALA A 535 -10.64 -24.49 -0.46
N ASN A 536 -9.51 -25.12 -0.80
CA ASN A 536 -8.74 -25.91 0.16
C ASN A 536 -8.17 -25.06 1.30
N PHE A 537 -7.73 -23.84 1.01
CA PHE A 537 -7.28 -22.89 2.03
C PHE A 537 -8.44 -22.43 2.93
N ILE A 538 -9.60 -22.11 2.35
CA ILE A 538 -10.81 -21.77 3.12
C ILE A 538 -11.22 -22.94 4.03
N PHE A 539 -11.13 -24.17 3.54
CA PHE A 539 -11.41 -25.35 4.34
C PHE A 539 -10.40 -25.53 5.49
N SER A 540 -9.10 -25.30 5.26
CA SER A 540 -8.10 -25.43 6.32
C SER A 540 -8.24 -24.36 7.40
N GLU A 541 -8.60 -23.13 7.02
CA GLU A 541 -8.70 -22.00 7.96
C GLU A 541 -10.06 -21.89 8.65
N LEU A 542 -11.15 -22.18 7.94
CA LEU A 542 -12.52 -21.92 8.38
C LEU A 542 -13.39 -23.17 8.45
N HIS A 543 -12.85 -24.36 8.13
CA HIS A 543 -13.59 -25.62 8.04
C HIS A 543 -14.87 -25.54 7.21
N THR A 544 -14.83 -24.67 6.19
CA THR A 544 -15.96 -24.37 5.32
C THR A 544 -15.64 -24.92 3.93
N THR A 545 -16.47 -25.86 3.45
CA THR A 545 -16.35 -26.38 2.09
C THR A 545 -16.89 -25.36 1.09
N LEU A 546 -16.26 -25.28 -0.07
CA LEU A 546 -16.64 -24.36 -1.13
C LEU A 546 -16.65 -25.11 -2.46
N ASP A 547 -17.79 -25.08 -3.14
CA ASP A 547 -17.92 -25.69 -4.47
C ASP A 547 -17.23 -24.79 -5.51
N THR A 548 -16.18 -25.32 -6.13
CA THR A 548 -15.38 -24.59 -7.11
C THR A 548 -16.07 -24.38 -8.46
N SER A 549 -17.25 -24.98 -8.68
CA SER A 549 -18.08 -24.69 -9.86
C SER A 549 -18.85 -23.36 -9.73
N TRP A 550 -19.04 -22.86 -8.51
CA TRP A 550 -19.78 -21.63 -8.22
C TRP A 550 -18.99 -20.39 -8.63
N VAL A 551 -19.68 -19.28 -8.90
CA VAL A 551 -19.03 -18.00 -9.20
C VAL A 551 -18.31 -17.50 -7.95
N PHE A 552 -16.99 -17.28 -8.03
CA PHE A 552 -16.22 -16.66 -6.94
C PHE A 552 -16.24 -15.14 -7.11
N ASP A 553 -17.07 -14.50 -6.30
CA ASP A 553 -17.33 -13.06 -6.31
C ASP A 553 -16.60 -12.39 -5.15
N VAL A 554 -15.60 -11.57 -5.45
CA VAL A 554 -14.61 -11.16 -4.47
C VAL A 554 -14.60 -9.64 -4.24
N GLN A 555 -14.77 -9.25 -2.98
CA GLN A 555 -14.53 -7.88 -2.51
C GLN A 555 -13.41 -7.87 -1.44
N ALA A 556 -12.16 -7.84 -1.90
CA ALA A 556 -10.96 -7.90 -1.03
C ALA A 556 -10.23 -6.55 -0.93
N LYS A 557 -10.58 -5.73 0.07
CA LYS A 557 -10.03 -4.37 0.31
C LYS A 557 -10.32 -3.90 1.74
N ARG A 558 -9.70 -2.79 2.16
CA ARG A 558 -10.00 -2.13 3.44
C ARG A 558 -11.53 -1.97 3.61
N ILE A 559 -12.04 -2.21 4.81
CA ILE A 559 -13.48 -2.05 5.10
C ILE A 559 -13.74 -0.58 5.40
N HIS A 560 -14.52 0.09 4.53
CA HIS A 560 -14.83 1.51 4.62
C HIS A 560 -16.16 1.83 3.94
N GLU A 561 -16.96 2.77 4.48
CA GLU A 561 -18.26 3.17 3.89
C GLU A 561 -18.15 3.53 2.40
N TYR A 562 -17.20 4.38 1.98
CA TYR A 562 -17.03 4.74 0.56
C TYR A 562 -16.64 3.57 -0.36
N LYS A 563 -16.09 2.47 0.19
CA LYS A 563 -15.76 1.25 -0.59
C LYS A 563 -16.96 0.32 -0.74
N ARG A 564 -18.09 0.68 -0.10
CA ARG A 564 -19.44 0.14 -0.25
C ARG A 564 -19.53 -1.38 -0.14
N GLN A 565 -18.87 -1.97 0.87
CA GLN A 565 -19.20 -3.35 1.29
C GLN A 565 -20.69 -3.47 1.67
N LEU A 566 -21.30 -2.39 2.18
CA LEU A 566 -22.73 -2.33 2.46
C LEU A 566 -23.59 -2.51 1.20
N LEU A 567 -23.24 -1.86 0.08
CA LEU A 567 -23.95 -2.04 -1.19
C LEU A 567 -23.93 -3.51 -1.64
N ASN A 568 -22.77 -4.17 -1.50
CA ASN A 568 -22.65 -5.59 -1.82
C ASN A 568 -23.53 -6.44 -0.89
N LEU A 569 -23.53 -6.17 0.42
CA LEU A 569 -24.41 -6.86 1.37
C LEU A 569 -25.89 -6.66 1.08
N LEU A 570 -26.31 -5.45 0.70
CA LEU A 570 -27.70 -5.19 0.31
C LEU A 570 -28.08 -6.03 -0.92
N HIS A 571 -27.20 -6.16 -1.92
CA HIS A 571 -27.45 -7.06 -3.05
C HIS A 571 -27.58 -8.52 -2.60
N ILE A 572 -26.69 -9.01 -1.73
CA ILE A 572 -26.73 -10.38 -1.20
C ILE A 572 -28.04 -10.64 -0.44
N ILE A 573 -28.46 -9.70 0.42
CA ILE A 573 -29.74 -9.80 1.16
C ILE A 573 -30.92 -9.79 0.19
N SER A 574 -30.91 -8.92 -0.83
CA SER A 574 -31.96 -8.89 -1.85
C SER A 574 -32.04 -10.20 -2.64
N LEU A 575 -30.90 -10.86 -2.88
CA LEU A 575 -30.86 -12.16 -3.56
C LEU A 575 -31.39 -13.27 -2.65
N TYR A 576 -31.02 -13.26 -1.37
CA TYR A 576 -31.58 -14.17 -0.36
C TYR A 576 -33.11 -14.05 -0.31
N ILE A 577 -33.64 -12.84 -0.21
CA ILE A 577 -35.09 -12.58 -0.18
C ILE A 577 -35.77 -13.13 -1.44
N ARG A 578 -35.24 -12.82 -2.63
CA ARG A 578 -35.80 -13.31 -3.90
C ARG A 578 -35.76 -14.83 -4.02
N ILE A 579 -34.76 -15.51 -3.46
CA ILE A 579 -34.69 -16.98 -3.43
C ILE A 579 -35.72 -17.57 -2.45
N GLN A 580 -36.00 -16.89 -1.33
CA GLN A 580 -37.04 -17.33 -0.40
C GLN A 580 -38.44 -17.25 -1.02
N GLU A 581 -38.72 -16.17 -1.75
CA GLU A 581 -39.99 -16.00 -2.47
C GLU A 581 -40.08 -16.91 -3.70
N ASN A 582 -38.95 -16.99 -4.40
CA ASN A 582 -38.60 -17.69 -5.63
C ASN A 582 -37.69 -18.94 -5.49
N PRO A 583 -38.04 -20.07 -4.85
CA PRO A 583 -37.07 -21.18 -4.70
C PRO A 583 -36.49 -21.68 -6.03
N ASP A 584 -37.27 -21.65 -7.11
CA ASP A 584 -36.88 -22.08 -8.47
C ASP A 584 -36.23 -20.96 -9.29
N LEU A 585 -35.94 -19.80 -8.68
CA LEU A 585 -35.31 -18.68 -9.35
C LEU A 585 -34.00 -19.16 -10.03
N ALA A 586 -33.96 -19.03 -11.35
CA ALA A 586 -32.88 -19.52 -12.21
C ALA A 586 -31.60 -18.67 -12.10
N ARG A 587 -31.02 -18.56 -10.90
CA ARG A 587 -29.77 -17.85 -10.61
C ARG A 587 -28.61 -18.84 -10.51
N LEU A 588 -27.44 -18.39 -10.96
CA LEU A 588 -26.21 -19.14 -10.74
C LEU A 588 -25.89 -19.17 -9.24
N PRO A 589 -25.18 -20.20 -8.76
CA PRO A 589 -24.72 -20.24 -7.40
C PRO A 589 -23.46 -19.36 -7.21
N TYR A 590 -23.43 -18.59 -6.12
CA TYR A 590 -22.37 -17.62 -5.81
C TYR A 590 -21.69 -17.89 -4.48
N ALA A 591 -20.37 -17.76 -4.51
CA ALA A 591 -19.52 -17.62 -3.34
C ALA A 591 -19.07 -16.15 -3.22
N PHE A 592 -19.72 -15.39 -2.34
CA PHE A 592 -19.34 -14.02 -2.02
C PHE A 592 -18.22 -14.02 -0.98
N ILE A 593 -17.01 -13.66 -1.40
CA ILE A 593 -15.79 -13.70 -0.60
C ILE A 593 -15.35 -12.27 -0.26
N PHE A 594 -15.42 -11.96 1.03
CA PHE A 594 -14.93 -10.71 1.60
C PHE A 594 -13.57 -10.94 2.26
N ALA A 595 -12.67 -9.98 2.13
CA ALA A 595 -11.43 -9.95 2.89
C ALA A 595 -11.01 -8.50 3.12
N GLY A 596 -10.71 -8.14 4.36
CA GLY A 596 -10.35 -6.76 4.66
C GLY A 596 -10.28 -6.46 6.15
N LYS A 597 -9.52 -5.43 6.50
CA LYS A 597 -9.41 -4.90 7.87
C LYS A 597 -10.17 -3.58 7.97
N SER A 598 -10.86 -3.36 9.09
CA SER A 598 -11.33 -2.03 9.52
C SER A 598 -10.31 -1.38 10.44
N SER A 599 -10.19 -0.06 10.46
CA SER A 599 -9.40 0.60 11.53
C SER A 599 -9.98 0.23 12.91
N PRO A 600 -9.16 0.00 13.95
CA PRO A 600 -9.64 -0.34 15.29
C PRO A 600 -10.63 0.68 15.87
N ASP A 601 -10.48 1.95 15.51
CA ASP A 601 -11.31 3.06 16.01
C ASP A 601 -12.56 3.30 15.15
N TYR A 602 -12.67 2.66 13.98
CA TYR A 602 -13.75 2.87 13.04
C TYR A 602 -14.91 1.89 13.27
N GLN A 603 -15.90 2.33 14.05
CA GLN A 603 -17.00 1.49 14.51
C GLN A 603 -17.86 0.96 13.36
N ARG A 604 -18.24 1.82 12.40
CA ARG A 604 -19.04 1.39 11.23
C ARG A 604 -18.34 0.31 10.42
N GLY A 605 -17.04 0.44 10.19
CA GLY A 605 -16.28 -0.60 9.50
C GLY A 605 -16.27 -1.93 10.26
N LYS A 606 -16.18 -1.92 11.59
CA LYS A 606 -16.32 -3.14 12.40
C LYS A 606 -17.75 -3.70 12.36
N LEU A 607 -18.76 -2.82 12.36
CA LEU A 607 -20.16 -3.21 12.25
C LEU A 607 -20.48 -3.85 10.89
N LEU A 608 -19.86 -3.37 9.81
CA LEU A 608 -19.95 -4.02 8.49
C LEU A 608 -19.35 -5.43 8.51
N ILE A 609 -18.20 -5.65 9.15
CA ILE A 609 -17.63 -7.01 9.31
C ILE A 609 -18.61 -7.91 10.07
N LYS A 610 -19.19 -7.41 11.16
CA LYS A 610 -20.22 -8.13 11.93
C LYS A 610 -21.44 -8.46 11.08
N MET A 611 -21.89 -7.54 10.24
CA MET A 611 -23.00 -7.74 9.32
C MET A 611 -22.70 -8.85 8.30
N ILE A 612 -21.49 -8.89 7.72
CA ILE A 612 -21.06 -9.95 6.80
C ILE A 612 -21.22 -11.33 7.48
N HIS A 613 -20.74 -11.48 8.71
CA HIS A 613 -20.84 -12.74 9.45
C HIS A 613 -22.30 -13.12 9.78
N ILE A 614 -23.14 -12.15 10.16
CA ILE A 614 -24.57 -12.41 10.43
C ILE A 614 -25.29 -12.86 9.15
N VAL A 615 -25.06 -12.17 8.02
CA VAL A 615 -25.64 -12.56 6.72
C VAL A 615 -25.17 -13.96 6.33
N ALA A 616 -23.88 -14.27 6.51
CA ALA A 616 -23.32 -15.60 6.23
C ALA A 616 -24.02 -16.70 7.04
N GLU A 617 -24.17 -16.52 8.36
CA GLU A 617 -24.82 -17.50 9.23
C GLU A 617 -26.32 -17.65 8.94
N LYS A 618 -27.01 -16.54 8.61
CA LYS A 618 -28.42 -16.55 8.21
C LYS A 618 -28.63 -17.41 6.95
N ILE A 619 -27.82 -17.18 5.91
CA ILE A 619 -27.90 -17.92 4.64
C ILE A 619 -27.51 -19.38 4.82
N LYS A 620 -26.45 -19.66 5.61
CA LYS A 620 -25.97 -21.02 5.88
C LYS A 620 -27.03 -21.90 6.55
N LYS A 621 -27.86 -21.32 7.42
CA LYS A 621 -28.94 -22.04 8.13
C LYS A 621 -30.19 -22.27 7.27
N ASP A 622 -30.29 -21.61 6.11
CA ASP A 622 -31.43 -21.72 5.22
C ASP A 622 -31.22 -22.83 4.18
N PRO A 623 -32.07 -23.88 4.15
CA PRO A 623 -31.85 -25.06 3.30
C PRO A 623 -32.05 -24.80 1.80
N VAL A 624 -32.70 -23.68 1.42
CA VAL A 624 -32.91 -23.29 0.02
C VAL A 624 -31.81 -22.34 -0.41
N ALA A 625 -31.57 -21.27 0.36
CA ALA A 625 -30.59 -20.26 0.00
C ALA A 625 -29.15 -20.77 0.04
N SER A 626 -28.81 -21.65 1.00
CA SER A 626 -27.46 -22.23 1.13
C SER A 626 -27.01 -23.07 -0.07
N LYS A 627 -27.93 -23.47 -0.96
CA LYS A 627 -27.62 -24.18 -2.22
C LYS A 627 -27.25 -23.24 -3.37
N LYS A 628 -27.47 -21.93 -3.20
CA LYS A 628 -27.27 -20.91 -4.24
C LYS A 628 -26.38 -19.75 -3.77
N ILE A 629 -26.26 -19.52 -2.47
CA ILE A 629 -25.46 -18.44 -1.91
C ILE A 629 -24.60 -18.98 -0.77
N GLN A 630 -23.32 -18.62 -0.81
CA GLN A 630 -22.41 -18.76 0.30
C GLN A 630 -21.68 -17.44 0.51
N VAL A 631 -21.58 -16.99 1.76
CA VAL A 631 -20.86 -15.76 2.11
C VAL A 631 -19.71 -16.14 3.02
N ILE A 632 -18.51 -15.71 2.65
CA ILE A 632 -17.26 -16.08 3.32
C ILE A 632 -16.50 -14.80 3.64
N PHE A 633 -16.04 -14.70 4.89
CA PHE A 633 -15.11 -13.66 5.31
C PHE A 633 -13.77 -14.29 5.65
N LEU A 634 -12.74 -13.95 4.87
CA LEU A 634 -11.36 -14.39 5.11
C LEU A 634 -10.66 -13.38 6.03
N PRO A 635 -10.28 -13.79 7.26
CA PRO A 635 -9.65 -12.91 8.21
C PRO A 635 -8.19 -12.59 7.83
N ASN A 636 -7.67 -11.52 8.44
CA ASN A 636 -6.28 -11.10 8.37
C ASN A 636 -5.75 -10.90 6.95
N TYR A 637 -6.50 -10.15 6.15
CA TYR A 637 -6.10 -9.79 4.78
C TYR A 637 -4.72 -9.13 4.74
N LYS A 638 -3.80 -9.78 4.03
CA LYS A 638 -2.39 -9.42 3.82
C LYS A 638 -1.94 -9.87 2.42
N VAL A 639 -0.70 -9.61 2.02
CA VAL A 639 -0.22 -9.89 0.65
C VAL A 639 -0.29 -11.38 0.34
N SER A 640 0.19 -12.24 1.24
CA SER A 640 0.18 -13.70 1.05
C SER A 640 -1.24 -14.29 0.93
N LEU A 641 -2.25 -13.67 1.56
CA LEU A 641 -3.65 -14.06 1.37
C LEU A 641 -4.19 -13.52 0.03
N ALA A 642 -3.83 -12.30 -0.35
CA ALA A 642 -4.19 -11.73 -1.65
C ALA A 642 -3.65 -12.57 -2.82
N GLU A 643 -2.43 -13.11 -2.72
CA GLU A 643 -1.81 -14.02 -3.70
C GLU A 643 -2.61 -15.32 -3.91
N LYS A 644 -3.46 -15.71 -2.96
CA LYS A 644 -4.39 -16.85 -3.10
C LYS A 644 -5.76 -16.44 -3.64
N ILE A 645 -6.28 -15.31 -3.17
CA ILE A 645 -7.63 -14.82 -3.52
C ILE A 645 -7.68 -14.34 -4.97
N ILE A 646 -6.70 -13.54 -5.40
CA ILE A 646 -6.72 -12.85 -6.69
C ILE A 646 -6.77 -13.82 -7.89
N PRO A 647 -5.93 -14.86 -7.96
CA PRO A 647 -5.97 -15.82 -9.07
C PRO A 647 -7.27 -16.61 -9.17
N ALA A 648 -7.96 -16.82 -8.04
CA ALA A 648 -9.17 -17.64 -7.94
C ALA A 648 -10.47 -16.86 -8.22
N ALA A 649 -10.44 -15.52 -8.24
CA ALA A 649 -11.63 -14.72 -8.46
C ALA A 649 -12.15 -14.86 -9.89
N ASP A 650 -13.46 -15.02 -10.02
CA ASP A 650 -14.20 -14.89 -11.28
C ASP A 650 -14.65 -13.44 -11.46
N VAL A 651 -15.18 -12.85 -10.39
CA VAL A 651 -15.64 -11.45 -10.35
C VAL A 651 -14.87 -10.68 -9.29
N SER A 652 -14.49 -9.45 -9.63
CA SER A 652 -13.82 -8.51 -8.73
C SER A 652 -14.67 -7.25 -8.52
N GLU A 653 -15.06 -7.01 -7.28
CA GLU A 653 -15.96 -5.93 -6.89
C GLU A 653 -15.20 -4.62 -6.59
N GLN A 654 -15.37 -3.63 -7.47
CA GLN A 654 -14.76 -2.30 -7.43
C GLN A 654 -15.82 -1.21 -7.27
N LEU A 655 -16.52 -1.29 -6.13
CA LEU A 655 -17.78 -0.59 -5.89
C LEU A 655 -17.64 0.84 -5.33
N SER A 656 -16.48 1.49 -5.31
CA SER A 656 -16.36 2.79 -4.62
C SER A 656 -17.30 3.86 -5.20
N THR A 657 -17.80 4.79 -4.38
CA THR A 657 -18.61 5.92 -4.87
C THR A 657 -17.77 6.81 -5.80
N ALA A 658 -18.28 7.19 -6.97
CA ALA A 658 -17.51 7.98 -7.93
C ALA A 658 -17.00 9.30 -7.33
N GLY A 659 -15.70 9.56 -7.50
CA GLY A 659 -14.96 10.68 -6.92
C GLY A 659 -14.29 10.41 -5.57
N THR A 660 -14.36 9.17 -5.03
CA THR A 660 -13.79 8.85 -3.70
C THR A 660 -12.52 8.00 -3.76
N GLU A 661 -12.38 7.13 -4.76
CA GLU A 661 -11.17 6.33 -4.96
C GLU A 661 -10.15 7.11 -5.79
N ALA A 662 -8.97 7.35 -5.21
CA ALA A 662 -7.90 8.04 -5.94
C ALA A 662 -7.37 7.24 -7.13
N SER A 663 -7.31 5.90 -7.00
CA SER A 663 -6.80 5.01 -8.06
C SER A 663 -7.36 3.60 -7.90
N GLY A 664 -6.86 2.82 -6.93
CA GLY A 664 -7.31 1.46 -6.64
C GLY A 664 -6.50 0.34 -7.31
N THR A 665 -5.27 0.07 -6.86
CA THR A 665 -4.39 -0.93 -7.52
C THR A 665 -4.86 -2.38 -7.46
N SER A 666 -5.82 -2.73 -6.60
CA SER A 666 -6.36 -4.10 -6.56
C SER A 666 -7.09 -4.47 -7.85
N LEU A 667 -7.74 -3.50 -8.51
CA LEU A 667 -8.50 -3.76 -9.74
C LEU A 667 -7.59 -4.32 -10.84
N PHE A 668 -6.38 -3.78 -10.96
CA PHE A 668 -5.39 -4.26 -11.93
C PHE A 668 -4.97 -5.71 -11.66
N LYS A 669 -4.86 -6.11 -10.39
CA LYS A 669 -4.39 -7.45 -10.02
C LYS A 669 -5.41 -8.50 -10.39
N PHE A 670 -6.69 -8.21 -10.11
CA PHE A 670 -7.80 -9.08 -10.46
C PHE A 670 -7.96 -9.20 -11.97
N ALA A 671 -7.96 -8.08 -12.70
CA ALA A 671 -8.07 -8.09 -14.16
C ALA A 671 -6.89 -8.82 -14.83
N LEU A 672 -5.66 -8.61 -14.36
CA LEU A 672 -4.46 -9.31 -14.85
C LEU A 672 -4.51 -10.84 -14.60
N ASN A 673 -5.30 -11.28 -13.63
CA ASN A 673 -5.54 -12.70 -13.35
C ASN A 673 -6.86 -13.23 -13.96
N GLY A 674 -7.46 -12.47 -14.88
CA GLY A 674 -8.63 -12.90 -15.64
C GLY A 674 -9.95 -12.85 -14.87
N ALA A 675 -10.04 -12.10 -13.77
CA ALA A 675 -11.32 -11.80 -13.15
C ALA A 675 -12.04 -10.67 -13.92
N HIS A 676 -13.33 -10.83 -14.15
CA HIS A 676 -14.18 -9.78 -14.69
C HIS A 676 -14.43 -8.71 -13.63
N THR A 677 -14.34 -7.45 -14.02
CA THR A 677 -14.50 -6.34 -13.07
C THR A 677 -15.93 -5.81 -13.11
N VAL A 678 -16.54 -5.72 -11.93
CA VAL A 678 -17.75 -4.92 -11.68
C VAL A 678 -17.32 -3.62 -11.03
N CYS A 679 -17.57 -2.48 -11.66
CA CYS A 679 -17.07 -1.20 -11.17
C CYS A 679 -18.00 -0.01 -11.43
N THR A 680 -17.85 1.01 -10.61
CA THR A 680 -18.26 2.38 -10.94
C THR A 680 -17.21 3.06 -11.82
N MET A 681 -17.56 4.19 -12.43
CA MET A 681 -16.60 5.05 -13.15
C MET A 681 -15.84 5.95 -12.16
N ASP A 682 -14.88 5.38 -11.44
CA ASP A 682 -14.10 6.06 -10.40
C ASP A 682 -12.58 5.74 -10.43
N GLY A 683 -11.75 6.67 -9.99
CA GLY A 683 -10.29 6.48 -9.88
C GLY A 683 -9.67 5.91 -11.17
N ALA A 684 -8.91 4.82 -11.02
CA ALA A 684 -8.25 4.16 -12.15
C ALA A 684 -9.14 3.16 -12.91
N SER A 685 -10.36 2.89 -12.45
CA SER A 685 -11.30 2.06 -13.22
C SER A 685 -11.69 2.74 -14.55
N ILE A 686 -11.75 4.08 -14.58
CA ILE A 686 -12.01 4.85 -15.80
C ILE A 686 -10.92 4.59 -16.85
N GLU A 687 -9.66 4.59 -16.42
CA GLU A 687 -8.54 4.31 -17.31
C GLU A 687 -8.57 2.85 -17.77
N MET A 688 -8.85 1.90 -16.87
CA MET A 688 -8.99 0.49 -17.23
C MET A 688 -10.14 0.25 -18.21
N VAL A 689 -11.32 0.83 -18.00
CA VAL A 689 -12.46 0.71 -18.92
C VAL A 689 -12.11 1.25 -20.31
N ARG A 690 -11.29 2.30 -20.41
CA ARG A 690 -10.81 2.81 -21.71
C ARG A 690 -9.86 1.82 -22.40
N GLU A 691 -8.95 1.20 -21.65
CA GLU A 691 -7.99 0.23 -22.22
C GLU A 691 -8.66 -1.11 -22.58
N LEU A 692 -9.56 -1.61 -21.73
CA LEU A 692 -10.25 -2.88 -21.91
C LEU A 692 -11.44 -2.77 -22.87
N SER A 693 -11.93 -1.55 -23.09
CA SER A 693 -13.22 -1.21 -23.69
C SER A 693 -14.44 -1.55 -22.81
N ILE A 694 -15.51 -0.75 -22.95
CA ILE A 694 -16.69 -0.80 -22.08
C ILE A 694 -17.44 -2.14 -22.18
N GLU A 695 -17.39 -2.81 -23.31
CA GLU A 695 -18.05 -4.10 -23.57
C GLU A 695 -17.44 -5.28 -22.79
N ASN A 696 -16.23 -5.12 -22.25
CA ASN A 696 -15.51 -6.15 -21.50
C ASN A 696 -15.48 -5.90 -19.99
N VAL A 697 -16.15 -4.84 -19.51
CA VAL A 697 -16.21 -4.46 -18.09
C VAL A 697 -17.66 -4.22 -17.69
N PHE A 698 -18.03 -4.67 -16.49
CA PHE A 698 -19.37 -4.51 -15.94
C PHE A 698 -19.49 -3.18 -15.20
N VAL A 699 -19.78 -2.10 -15.93
CA VAL A 699 -19.93 -0.75 -15.37
C VAL A 699 -21.35 -0.50 -14.88
N PHE A 700 -21.51 0.08 -13.69
CA PHE A 700 -22.79 0.46 -13.11
C PHE A 700 -22.69 1.77 -12.29
N GLY A 701 -23.84 2.25 -11.82
CA GLY A 701 -23.93 3.37 -10.89
C GLY A 701 -23.72 4.74 -11.54
N MET A 702 -23.79 5.76 -10.69
CA MET A 702 -23.61 7.15 -11.12
C MET A 702 -22.16 7.48 -11.43
N ASP A 703 -21.97 8.34 -12.44
CA ASP A 703 -20.69 9.02 -12.63
C ASP A 703 -20.55 10.24 -11.71
N LEU A 704 -19.34 10.77 -11.64
CA LEU A 704 -19.04 11.94 -10.82
C LEU A 704 -19.84 13.18 -11.25
N LYS A 705 -20.19 13.32 -12.53
CA LYS A 705 -20.96 14.47 -13.04
C LYS A 705 -22.37 14.46 -12.45
N LYS A 706 -23.05 13.31 -12.45
CA LYS A 706 -24.38 13.14 -11.86
C LYS A 706 -24.34 13.38 -10.36
N ILE A 707 -23.33 12.84 -9.65
CA ILE A 707 -23.15 13.09 -8.20
C ILE A 707 -22.99 14.60 -7.91
N ASN A 708 -22.11 15.28 -8.64
CA ASN A 708 -21.89 16.72 -8.45
C ASN A 708 -23.13 17.54 -8.78
N HIS A 709 -23.92 17.13 -9.78
CA HIS A 709 -25.19 17.76 -10.10
C HIS A 709 -26.17 17.63 -8.94
N LEU A 710 -26.39 16.42 -8.41
CA LEU A 710 -27.27 16.15 -7.26
C LEU A 710 -26.86 16.96 -6.03
N LYS A 711 -25.56 17.03 -5.72
CA LYS A 711 -25.04 17.87 -4.64
C LYS A 711 -25.35 19.35 -4.84
N LYS A 712 -25.21 19.85 -6.07
CA LYS A 712 -25.44 21.25 -6.41
C LYS A 712 -26.91 21.65 -6.28
N ILE A 713 -27.83 20.80 -6.71
CA ILE A 713 -29.28 21.10 -6.65
C ILE A 713 -29.92 20.68 -5.32
N GLN A 714 -29.17 20.07 -4.40
CA GLN A 714 -29.64 19.56 -3.10
C GLN A 714 -30.87 18.65 -3.21
N ASN A 715 -30.97 17.90 -4.31
CA ASN A 715 -32.16 17.11 -4.67
C ASN A 715 -31.94 15.61 -4.44
N TYR A 716 -31.15 15.24 -3.43
CA TYR A 716 -30.95 13.84 -3.06
C TYR A 716 -31.76 13.53 -1.82
N ASN A 717 -32.68 12.58 -1.92
CA ASN A 717 -33.52 12.13 -0.81
C ASN A 717 -33.53 10.60 -0.74
N SER A 718 -32.85 10.05 0.26
CA SER A 718 -32.74 8.62 0.51
C SER A 718 -34.10 7.95 0.78
N TRP A 719 -35.03 8.65 1.44
CA TRP A 719 -36.38 8.14 1.70
C TRP A 719 -37.21 7.98 0.42
N GLU A 720 -37.08 8.91 -0.52
CA GLU A 720 -37.78 8.85 -1.80
C GLU A 720 -37.29 7.66 -2.66
N ILE A 721 -35.97 7.45 -2.71
CA ILE A 721 -35.36 6.31 -3.41
C ILE A 721 -35.81 4.98 -2.78
N TYR A 722 -35.78 4.93 -1.46
CA TYR A 722 -36.26 3.80 -0.68
C TYR A 722 -37.74 3.47 -0.98
N GLU A 723 -38.63 4.46 -0.99
CA GLU A 723 -40.06 4.24 -1.26
C GLU A 723 -40.35 3.84 -2.71
N LYS A 724 -39.60 4.38 -3.68
CA LYS A 724 -39.82 4.13 -5.12
C LYS A 724 -39.31 2.77 -5.60
N ASN A 725 -38.38 2.14 -4.89
CA ASN A 725 -37.79 0.86 -5.30
C ASN A 725 -38.28 -0.28 -4.39
N PRO A 726 -39.26 -1.11 -4.83
CA PRO A 726 -39.84 -2.16 -4.00
C PRO A 726 -38.83 -3.20 -3.49
N LEU A 727 -37.83 -3.55 -4.31
CA LEU A 727 -36.80 -4.53 -3.93
C LEU A 727 -35.87 -3.94 -2.87
N LEU A 728 -35.44 -2.69 -3.04
CA LEU A 728 -34.63 -1.98 -2.05
C LEU A 728 -35.42 -1.82 -0.75
N LYS A 729 -36.68 -1.37 -0.83
CA LYS A 729 -37.57 -1.23 0.32
C LYS A 729 -37.64 -2.51 1.13
N LYS A 730 -37.97 -3.62 0.47
CA LYS A 730 -38.03 -4.94 1.10
C LYS A 730 -36.70 -5.36 1.73
N THR A 731 -35.58 -5.07 1.06
CA THR A 731 -34.22 -5.37 1.56
C THR A 731 -33.89 -4.58 2.82
N ILE A 732 -34.21 -3.29 2.84
CA ILE A 732 -33.97 -2.42 4.00
C ILE A 732 -34.94 -2.75 5.14
N ASP A 733 -36.23 -3.00 4.85
CA ASP A 733 -37.23 -3.43 5.84
C ASP A 733 -36.82 -4.74 6.51
N PHE A 734 -36.24 -5.68 5.77
CA PHE A 734 -35.70 -6.93 6.34
C PHE A 734 -34.62 -6.68 7.40
N ILE A 735 -33.80 -5.63 7.24
CA ILE A 735 -32.79 -5.23 8.23
C ILE A 735 -33.46 -4.46 9.38
N LYS A 736 -34.27 -3.45 9.04
CA LYS A 736 -34.93 -2.53 9.97
C LYS A 736 -35.89 -3.23 10.93
N ASN A 737 -36.62 -4.25 10.45
CA ASN A 737 -37.58 -5.01 11.24
C ASN A 737 -36.93 -6.14 12.06
N GLY A 738 -35.60 -6.25 12.05
CA GLY A 738 -34.85 -7.24 12.82
C GLY A 738 -34.87 -8.66 12.23
N GLU A 739 -35.37 -8.86 11.01
CA GLU A 739 -35.45 -10.20 10.40
C GLU A 739 -34.06 -10.80 10.14
N LEU A 740 -33.05 -9.95 9.89
CA LEU A 740 -31.66 -10.35 9.75
C LEU A 740 -31.07 -10.90 11.07
N CYS A 741 -31.42 -10.31 12.21
CA CYS A 741 -30.91 -10.72 13.53
C CYS A 741 -31.95 -10.44 14.64
N LYS A 742 -32.82 -11.42 14.89
CA LYS A 742 -33.95 -11.28 15.83
C LYS A 742 -33.52 -10.96 17.27
N ASP A 743 -32.39 -11.52 17.71
CA ASP A 743 -31.87 -11.34 19.07
C ASP A 743 -31.24 -9.95 19.30
N SER A 744 -31.09 -9.14 18.25
CA SER A 744 -30.48 -7.81 18.31
C SER A 744 -30.99 -6.93 17.15
N SER A 745 -32.29 -6.64 17.15
CA SER A 745 -32.95 -5.81 16.12
C SER A 745 -32.28 -4.45 15.92
N ASP A 746 -31.63 -3.94 16.95
CA ASP A 746 -31.04 -2.60 17.00
C ASP A 746 -29.59 -2.55 16.53
N LEU A 747 -28.96 -3.71 16.25
CA LEU A 747 -27.53 -3.81 15.97
C LEU A 747 -27.08 -2.94 14.80
N PHE A 748 -27.90 -2.85 13.75
CA PHE A 748 -27.56 -2.13 12.52
C PHE A 748 -28.16 -0.72 12.42
N LYS A 749 -28.70 -0.18 13.52
CA LYS A 749 -29.29 1.18 13.55
C LYS A 749 -28.32 2.26 13.06
N ASP A 750 -27.04 2.20 13.42
CA ASP A 750 -26.05 3.19 12.98
C ASP A 750 -25.79 3.14 11.45
N LEU A 751 -25.84 1.94 10.83
CA LEU A 751 -25.75 1.83 9.37
C LEU A 751 -27.00 2.40 8.69
N LEU A 752 -28.20 2.14 9.25
CA LEU A 752 -29.44 2.71 8.73
C LEU A 752 -29.50 4.23 8.93
N HIS A 753 -29.00 4.74 10.06
CA HIS A 753 -28.87 6.16 10.34
C HIS A 753 -28.00 6.84 9.28
N SER A 754 -26.88 6.23 8.90
CA SER A 754 -26.03 6.76 7.82
C SER A 754 -26.77 6.86 6.47
N LEU A 755 -27.64 5.89 6.16
CA LEU A 755 -28.40 5.88 4.91
C LEU A 755 -29.54 6.91 4.88
N PHE A 756 -30.21 7.14 6.02
CA PHE A 756 -31.42 7.98 6.04
C PHE A 756 -31.19 9.34 6.68
N GLU A 757 -30.67 9.36 7.90
CA GLU A 757 -30.54 10.60 8.69
C GLU A 757 -29.31 11.42 8.29
N GLU A 758 -28.22 10.75 7.89
CA GLU A 758 -27.03 11.43 7.33
C GLU A 758 -27.12 11.61 5.80
N GLY A 759 -28.25 11.24 5.21
CA GLY A 759 -28.54 11.46 3.79
C GLY A 759 -27.74 10.60 2.83
N ASP A 760 -27.34 9.38 3.24
CA ASP A 760 -26.59 8.41 2.43
C ASP A 760 -25.40 9.07 1.67
N PRO A 761 -24.34 9.47 2.40
CA PRO A 761 -23.25 10.28 1.84
C PRO A 761 -22.48 9.59 0.70
N TYR A 762 -22.69 8.28 0.51
CA TYR A 762 -22.02 7.45 -0.48
C TYR A 762 -22.96 6.90 -1.56
N TYR A 763 -24.20 7.40 -1.62
CA TYR A 763 -25.19 7.06 -2.66
C TYR A 763 -25.39 5.55 -2.82
N ILE A 764 -25.40 4.82 -1.71
CA ILE A 764 -25.63 3.38 -1.67
C ILE A 764 -27.05 3.04 -2.17
N LEU A 765 -28.06 3.82 -1.76
CA LEU A 765 -29.45 3.54 -2.12
C LEU A 765 -29.73 3.82 -3.60
N GLU A 766 -29.19 4.92 -4.13
CA GLU A 766 -29.35 5.30 -5.55
C GLU A 766 -28.70 4.29 -6.50
N ASP A 767 -27.48 3.84 -6.19
CA ASP A 767 -26.76 2.91 -7.07
C ASP A 767 -27.26 1.47 -6.95
N PHE A 768 -28.07 1.13 -5.94
CA PHE A 768 -28.54 -0.23 -5.68
C PHE A 768 -29.20 -0.88 -6.90
N ALA A 769 -30.18 -0.21 -7.53
CA ALA A 769 -30.91 -0.78 -8.66
C ALA A 769 -29.96 -1.14 -9.82
N SER A 770 -29.14 -0.18 -10.23
CA SER A 770 -28.18 -0.39 -11.31
C SER A 770 -27.12 -1.47 -10.98
N TYR A 771 -26.77 -1.61 -9.71
CA TYR A 771 -25.88 -2.68 -9.26
C TYR A 771 -26.55 -4.05 -9.39
N VAL A 772 -27.82 -4.20 -8.97
CA VAL A 772 -28.58 -5.46 -9.14
C VAL A 772 -28.67 -5.84 -10.62
N GLU A 773 -29.02 -4.90 -11.51
CA GLU A 773 -29.08 -5.12 -12.96
C GLU A 773 -27.71 -5.52 -13.53
N CYS A 774 -26.63 -4.91 -13.02
CA CYS A 774 -25.27 -5.26 -13.42
C CYS A 774 -24.94 -6.72 -13.06
N LYS A 775 -25.33 -7.18 -11.87
CA LYS A 775 -25.16 -8.59 -11.45
C LYS A 775 -25.99 -9.56 -12.30
N GLU A 776 -27.09 -9.13 -12.90
CA GLU A 776 -27.84 -9.95 -13.86
C GLU A 776 -27.09 -10.12 -15.18
N LYS A 777 -26.37 -9.09 -15.64
CA LYS A 777 -25.49 -9.18 -16.83
C LYS A 777 -24.29 -10.11 -16.57
N VAL A 778 -23.71 -10.06 -15.36
CA VAL A 778 -22.65 -11.00 -14.95
C VAL A 778 -23.16 -12.44 -15.06
N ASP A 779 -24.34 -12.70 -14.51
CA ASP A 779 -25.02 -13.99 -14.60
C ASP A 779 -25.21 -14.48 -16.04
N GLN A 780 -25.68 -13.59 -16.91
CA GLN A 780 -25.90 -13.91 -18.32
C GLN A 780 -24.60 -14.30 -19.02
N LEU A 781 -23.53 -13.52 -18.82
CA LEU A 781 -22.24 -13.82 -19.44
C LEU A 781 -21.64 -15.11 -18.90
N TYR A 782 -21.68 -15.34 -17.58
CA TYR A 782 -21.07 -16.53 -16.98
C TYR A 782 -21.73 -17.84 -17.43
N ARG A 783 -23.01 -17.83 -17.81
CA ARG A 783 -23.66 -19.00 -18.44
C ARG A 783 -23.02 -19.39 -19.78
N ASN A 784 -22.42 -18.43 -20.49
CA ASN A 784 -21.63 -18.69 -21.68
C ASN A 784 -20.13 -18.72 -21.33
N GLN A 785 -19.66 -19.90 -20.89
CA GLN A 785 -18.27 -20.09 -20.44
C GLN A 785 -17.23 -19.78 -21.52
N ASP A 786 -17.52 -20.09 -22.79
CA ASP A 786 -16.61 -19.80 -23.91
C ASP A 786 -16.39 -18.29 -24.05
N GLU A 787 -17.47 -17.52 -24.12
CA GLU A 787 -17.40 -16.05 -24.23
C GLU A 787 -16.83 -15.40 -22.95
N TRP A 788 -17.16 -15.94 -21.77
CA TRP A 788 -16.60 -15.49 -20.49
C TRP A 788 -15.07 -15.59 -20.48
N ASN A 789 -14.53 -16.75 -20.87
CA ASN A 789 -13.09 -17.00 -20.92
C ASN A 789 -12.43 -16.19 -22.04
N ARG A 790 -13.06 -16.10 -23.21
CA ARG A 790 -12.58 -15.28 -24.33
C ARG A 790 -12.39 -13.82 -23.89
N LYS A 791 -13.40 -13.21 -23.25
CA LYS A 791 -13.32 -11.84 -22.74
C LYS A 791 -12.31 -11.69 -21.61
N ALA A 792 -12.16 -12.68 -20.72
CA ALA A 792 -11.15 -12.64 -19.67
C ALA A 792 -9.72 -12.60 -20.25
N ILE A 793 -9.45 -13.38 -21.30
CA ILE A 793 -8.14 -13.38 -22.01
C ILE A 793 -7.91 -12.06 -22.73
N VAL A 794 -8.94 -11.51 -23.40
CA VAL A 794 -8.87 -10.16 -24.00
C VAL A 794 -8.53 -9.13 -22.92
N ASN A 795 -9.17 -9.20 -21.75
CA ASN A 795 -8.89 -8.29 -20.65
C ASN A 795 -7.42 -8.37 -20.21
N ILE A 796 -6.88 -9.58 -19.99
CA ILE A 796 -5.46 -9.79 -19.65
C ILE A 796 -4.55 -9.17 -20.72
N SER A 797 -4.84 -9.40 -22.01
CA SER A 797 -4.03 -8.91 -23.12
C SER A 797 -3.91 -7.38 -23.19
N ARG A 798 -4.88 -6.67 -22.58
CA ARG A 798 -4.97 -5.20 -22.62
C ARG A 798 -4.52 -4.53 -21.30
N MET A 799 -3.91 -5.29 -20.39
CA MET A 799 -3.48 -4.76 -19.09
C MET A 799 -2.14 -4.00 -19.11
N GLY A 800 -1.36 -4.05 -20.20
CA GLY A 800 0.04 -3.62 -20.24
C GLY A 800 0.35 -2.24 -19.63
N LYS A 801 -0.52 -1.26 -19.87
CA LYS A 801 -0.41 0.11 -19.34
C LYS A 801 -0.38 0.19 -17.81
N PHE A 802 -0.96 -0.78 -17.10
CA PHE A 802 -1.08 -0.79 -15.65
C PHE A 802 0.08 -1.51 -14.94
N SER A 803 1.17 -1.79 -15.67
CA SER A 803 2.42 -2.23 -15.05
C SER A 803 3.03 -1.10 -14.23
N ALA A 804 3.53 -1.44 -13.05
CA ALA A 804 4.35 -0.53 -12.26
C ALA A 804 5.63 -0.11 -13.01
N ASP A 805 6.10 -0.89 -13.99
CA ASP A 805 7.24 -0.52 -14.80
C ASP A 805 6.95 0.72 -15.66
N VAL A 806 5.74 0.79 -16.23
CA VAL A 806 5.25 1.95 -16.98
C VAL A 806 5.13 3.18 -16.07
N SER A 807 4.59 3.01 -14.85
CA SER A 807 4.56 4.10 -13.87
C SER A 807 5.97 4.62 -13.56
N ILE A 808 6.92 3.73 -13.28
CA ILE A 808 8.30 4.08 -12.95
C ILE A 808 9.02 4.77 -14.11
N LYS A 809 8.83 4.30 -15.34
CA LYS A 809 9.35 4.97 -16.54
C LYS A 809 8.82 6.41 -16.62
N ASN A 810 7.51 6.60 -16.43
CA ASN A 810 6.89 7.92 -16.43
C ASN A 810 7.42 8.83 -15.29
N TYR A 811 7.62 8.30 -14.08
CA TYR A 811 8.25 9.06 -12.99
C TYR A 811 9.68 9.48 -13.36
N ASN A 812 10.46 8.55 -13.92
CA ASN A 812 11.85 8.82 -14.28
C ASN A 812 11.97 9.91 -15.36
N GLU A 813 11.13 9.82 -16.39
CA GLU A 813 11.13 10.77 -17.52
C GLU A 813 10.54 12.15 -17.16
N LYS A 814 9.51 12.21 -16.30
CA LYS A 814 8.73 13.44 -16.08
C LYS A 814 9.07 14.17 -14.77
N ILE A 815 9.69 13.48 -13.82
CA ILE A 815 9.95 13.99 -12.47
C ILE A 815 11.43 13.85 -12.13
N TRP A 816 11.95 12.62 -12.06
CA TRP A 816 13.26 12.39 -11.45
C TRP A 816 14.43 12.77 -12.35
N ASN A 817 14.24 12.77 -13.67
CA ASN A 817 15.29 12.98 -14.67
C ASN A 817 16.53 12.12 -14.35
N GLY A 818 16.28 10.83 -14.10
CA GLY A 818 17.24 9.86 -13.56
C GLY A 818 17.83 8.91 -14.59
#